data_AF-A0A7S2FW97-F1
#
_entry.id   AF-A0A7S2FW97-F1
#
_cell.length_a   1.000
_cell.length_b   1.000
_cell.length_c   1.000
_cell.angle_alpha   90.00
_cell.angle_beta   90.00
_cell.angle_gamma   90.00
#
_symmetry.space_group_name_H-M   'P 1'
#
loop_
_entity.id
_entity.type
_entity.pdbx_description
1 polymer ?
#
loop_
_entity_poly.entity_id
_entity_poly.type
_entity_poly.pdbx_seq_one_letter_code
_entity_poly.pdbx_strand_id
1 'polypeptide(L)'
;DDGKQSKFAGELDKIKAGRLYVKCILGHNIRKKGQAAGRTKIDAFLAMQLGKQKKAPKAKSATHKKADSQPNFQGENLCFDVTNPADFIVNDDIVLHVDLNDEAMFSAVAIGTMDLSVLQFMMDPNKPSRQRFPLSLPGGKDDVYNMEMELELTYRIAKVGMAIFTLYEGRQLKSMDMMGKQDPYVTINIGEKYQKKSKVIENGGVNPYFTEEKLKMWIDRSNWTNGVKIQAWDQDVGSDDLVGQTTFSLLPNMGLDHPDQAKEELLELYSKDNTKSHGHLLMKTEFLPAGRLSLHCIEGKGLRNVDTVGRQDPYVQFTVDGQSATIRKKTKVDTDGGTDPRWDEVVHLDIVDHYNLEIECYDHDLLSAPELIGKCQVSLLPVYKKGKIDTWVTIKNANDWGNPSPAGDLHIVFEFEGPMGVAYPQDQPTVDSFDERERIQILQATMLKEEEKDKAKEGEEGEEGQIEKATMATDILAEAGDSGPKKSTEFSDAEIEAAFRFIDLDKNGFIGAAEIRHILICMGELITDEEVDMMIGMIDGDGDGQVSYREFYSLVTDPDPSRPDFGKQNVTDAKQVAGGNAASMHERQKEMMNREEKRRMLNMFVEDNGLGQGEIMFAFEQYENMPASSKKEDDSIDFDVFCKLLQVEPTGEYHRLFTLFDGDSNGTVDIKEMILGLCNLIDIDKDARCNFIFQMYDKDRSGFLSEEELIQILCANHMQSAKSVERKAKTIMKQADKDGSGELSLEEFQVVSQKFPNILFPAVPKDEPKGGAPPPPPAPPG
;
A
#
# COMPACT_ATOMS: atom_id res chain seq x y z
N ASP A 1 11.34 48.12 -25.05
CA ASP A 1 11.62 47.40 -26.30
C ASP A 1 13.11 47.23 -26.51
N ASP A 2 13.67 46.16 -25.95
CA ASP A 2 14.89 45.54 -26.47
C ASP A 2 14.45 44.19 -27.05
N GLY A 3 14.65 44.00 -28.37
CA GLY A 3 14.07 42.90 -29.14
C GLY A 3 14.71 41.52 -28.92
N LYS A 4 14.93 41.12 -27.67
CA LYS A 4 15.28 39.73 -27.33
C LYS A 4 14.01 38.88 -27.44
N GLN A 5 13.85 38.17 -28.55
CA GLN A 5 12.91 37.04 -28.59
C GLN A 5 13.22 36.08 -27.43
N SER A 6 12.18 35.56 -26.79
CA SER A 6 12.34 34.57 -25.72
C SER A 6 13.11 33.36 -26.26
N LYS A 7 14.18 32.94 -25.56
CA LYS A 7 14.95 31.74 -25.92
C LYS A 7 14.09 30.47 -25.98
N PHE A 8 12.91 30.51 -25.37
CA PHE A 8 12.00 29.38 -25.17
C PHE A 8 10.73 29.49 -26.03
N ALA A 9 10.67 30.40 -27.01
CA ALA A 9 9.46 30.62 -27.82
C ALA A 9 8.96 29.38 -28.61
N GLY A 10 9.83 28.39 -28.85
CA GLY A 10 9.48 27.07 -29.41
C GLY A 10 9.33 25.95 -28.39
N GLU A 11 9.30 26.27 -27.08
CA GLU A 11 9.23 25.30 -25.98
C GLU A 11 8.10 25.57 -24.99
N LEU A 12 7.33 26.66 -25.16
CA LEU A 12 6.25 27.07 -24.26
C LEU A 12 5.20 25.96 -24.04
N ASP A 13 4.90 25.16 -25.07
CA ASP A 13 3.96 24.04 -25.00
C ASP A 13 4.44 22.88 -24.09
N LYS A 14 5.73 22.86 -23.73
CA LYS A 14 6.32 21.86 -22.81
C LYS A 14 6.08 22.22 -21.34
N ILE A 15 5.66 23.45 -21.04
CA ILE A 15 5.48 23.92 -19.66
C ILE A 15 4.27 23.22 -19.04
N LYS A 16 4.51 22.42 -18.00
CA LYS A 16 3.46 21.71 -17.26
C LYS A 16 2.92 22.56 -16.11
N ALA A 17 1.68 22.29 -15.70
CA ALA A 17 1.07 22.90 -14.53
C ALA A 17 1.87 22.60 -13.24
N GLY A 18 1.72 23.42 -12.21
CA GLY A 18 2.52 23.29 -10.99
C GLY A 18 2.60 24.56 -10.14
N ARG A 19 3.41 24.51 -9.08
CA ARG A 19 3.58 25.59 -8.10
C ARG A 19 4.98 26.18 -8.19
N LEU A 20 5.06 27.49 -8.36
CA LEU A 20 6.28 28.25 -8.16
C LEU A 20 6.44 28.59 -6.68
N TYR A 21 7.54 28.15 -6.08
CA TYR A 21 7.99 28.53 -4.75
C TYR A 21 9.05 29.62 -4.89
N VAL A 22 8.88 30.72 -4.17
CA VAL A 22 9.80 31.85 -4.12
C VAL A 22 10.20 32.08 -2.66
N LYS A 23 11.39 31.60 -2.31
CA LYS A 23 11.95 31.71 -0.97
C LYS A 23 12.66 33.06 -0.82
N CYS A 24 12.15 33.87 0.10
CA CYS A 24 12.63 35.21 0.37
C CYS A 24 13.81 35.14 1.35
N ILE A 25 15.02 35.51 0.90
CA ILE A 25 16.23 35.37 1.72
C ILE A 25 16.67 36.71 2.29
N LEU A 26 17.23 37.59 1.47
CA LEU A 26 17.95 38.77 1.94
C LEU A 26 17.95 39.90 0.90
N GLY A 27 17.55 41.11 1.29
CA GLY A 27 17.84 42.31 0.50
C GLY A 27 19.29 42.76 0.69
N HIS A 28 19.91 43.31 -0.34
CA HIS A 28 21.28 43.83 -0.30
C HIS A 28 21.30 45.32 -0.68
N ASN A 29 22.10 46.12 0.02
CA ASN A 29 22.30 47.57 -0.21
C ASN A 29 21.05 48.47 -0.12
N ILE A 30 19.91 47.97 0.37
CA ILE A 30 18.59 48.60 0.30
C ILE A 30 18.57 50.02 0.86
N ARG A 31 18.07 50.98 0.07
CA ARG A 31 18.01 52.42 0.42
C ARG A 31 16.76 53.08 -0.12
N LYS A 32 16.12 53.92 0.70
CA LYS A 32 15.12 54.89 0.20
C LYS A 32 15.83 55.94 -0.67
N LYS A 33 15.21 56.26 -1.81
CA LYS A 33 15.67 57.27 -2.77
C LYS A 33 16.10 58.58 -2.08
N GLY A 34 17.37 58.94 -2.19
CA GLY A 34 17.95 60.14 -1.57
C GLY A 34 18.53 59.96 -0.15
N GLN A 35 18.49 58.76 0.44
CA GLN A 35 19.20 58.48 1.69
C GLN A 35 20.67 58.12 1.47
N ALA A 36 21.53 58.58 2.38
CA ALA A 36 22.93 58.18 2.45
C ALA A 36 23.08 56.76 3.04
N ALA A 37 24.21 56.10 2.75
CA ALA A 37 24.54 54.79 3.28
C ALA A 37 24.49 54.75 4.82
N GLY A 38 24.04 53.62 5.40
CA GLY A 38 23.99 53.42 6.85
C GLY A 38 22.89 54.18 7.60
N ARG A 39 21.92 54.79 6.91
CA ARG A 39 20.74 55.44 7.53
C ARG A 39 19.38 54.83 7.17
N THR A 40 19.36 53.74 6.39
CA THR A 40 18.13 52.98 6.11
C THR A 40 17.54 52.46 7.42
N LYS A 41 16.28 52.80 7.69
CA LYS A 41 15.39 52.02 8.55
C LYS A 41 14.04 51.88 7.87
N ILE A 42 13.58 50.64 7.74
CA ILE A 42 12.40 50.26 6.98
C ILE A 42 11.60 49.17 7.70
N ASP A 43 10.29 49.19 7.55
CA ASP A 43 9.41 48.08 7.94
C ASP A 43 9.15 47.26 6.66
N ALA A 44 10.12 46.40 6.33
CA ALA A 44 10.28 45.81 5.00
C ALA A 44 9.31 44.64 4.75
N PHE A 45 8.66 44.62 3.59
CA PHE A 45 7.97 43.43 3.06
C PHE A 45 8.11 43.33 1.55
N LEU A 46 8.01 42.12 1.01
CA LEU A 46 7.93 41.88 -0.43
C LEU A 46 6.46 41.72 -0.83
N ALA A 47 6.05 42.41 -1.89
CA ALA A 47 4.81 42.14 -2.61
C ALA A 47 5.16 41.53 -3.97
N MET A 48 4.45 40.49 -4.36
CA MET A 48 4.75 39.72 -5.57
C MET A 48 3.47 39.41 -6.34
N GLN A 49 3.56 39.43 -7.68
CA GLN A 49 2.47 39.06 -8.59
C GLN A 49 3.03 38.23 -9.76
N LEU A 50 2.47 37.04 -9.98
CA LEU A 50 2.87 36.19 -11.11
C LEU A 50 1.93 36.42 -12.30
N GLY A 51 2.48 36.89 -13.43
CA GLY A 51 1.76 37.22 -14.65
C GLY A 51 1.11 38.61 -14.63
N LYS A 52 0.59 39.03 -15.79
CA LYS A 52 0.03 40.39 -16.03
C LYS A 52 -1.47 40.38 -16.37
N GLN A 53 -2.11 39.21 -16.29
CA GLN A 53 -3.53 38.97 -16.52
C GLN A 53 -4.42 39.54 -15.40
N LYS A 54 -5.71 39.79 -15.70
CA LYS A 54 -6.66 40.50 -14.78
C LYS A 54 -6.86 39.82 -13.42
N LYS A 55 -6.60 38.50 -13.31
CA LYS A 55 -6.66 37.71 -12.07
C LYS A 55 -5.28 37.12 -11.70
N ALA A 56 -4.18 37.79 -12.05
CA ALA A 56 -2.83 37.35 -11.70
C ALA A 56 -2.70 37.10 -10.19
N PRO A 57 -2.27 35.89 -9.73
CA PRO A 57 -2.14 35.58 -8.32
C PRO A 57 -1.06 36.44 -7.67
N LYS A 58 -1.29 36.80 -6.40
CA LYS A 58 -0.43 37.70 -5.62
C LYS A 58 -0.11 37.11 -4.26
N ALA A 59 1.09 37.38 -3.77
CA ALA A 59 1.53 37.04 -2.43
C ALA A 59 2.24 38.25 -1.78
N LYS A 60 2.28 38.28 -0.45
CA LYS A 60 3.01 39.26 0.35
C LYS A 60 3.73 38.55 1.49
N SER A 61 4.99 38.90 1.74
CA SER A 61 5.76 38.40 2.87
C SER A 61 5.29 39.00 4.21
N ALA A 62 5.73 38.42 5.31
CA ALA A 62 5.73 39.08 6.61
C ALA A 62 6.47 40.43 6.56
N THR A 63 6.10 41.34 7.46
CA THR A 63 6.72 42.69 7.55
C THR A 63 7.84 42.69 8.60
N HIS A 64 9.09 42.73 8.13
CA HIS A 64 10.31 42.76 8.93
C HIS A 64 10.60 44.18 9.43
N LYS A 65 10.10 44.49 10.63
CA LYS A 65 10.11 45.84 11.21
C LYS A 65 11.51 46.33 11.59
N LYS A 66 11.77 47.62 11.31
CA LYS A 66 13.00 48.35 11.63
C LYS A 66 14.28 47.71 11.04
N ALA A 67 14.14 46.96 9.96
CA ALA A 67 15.26 46.44 9.17
C ALA A 67 16.13 47.58 8.63
N ASP A 68 17.41 47.29 8.41
CA ASP A 68 18.40 48.25 7.90
C ASP A 68 18.51 48.17 6.37
N SER A 69 19.72 48.31 5.81
CA SER A 69 19.98 48.10 4.38
C SER A 69 20.09 46.62 3.95
N GLN A 70 19.94 45.68 4.89
CA GLN A 70 19.96 44.23 4.63
C GLN A 70 18.75 43.52 5.27
N PRO A 71 17.50 43.79 4.81
CA PRO A 71 16.31 43.12 5.34
C PRO A 71 16.37 41.61 5.09
N ASN A 72 16.44 40.85 6.18
CA ASN A 72 16.48 39.38 6.19
C ASN A 72 15.07 38.82 6.38
N PHE A 73 14.60 38.07 5.38
CA PHE A 73 13.25 37.51 5.28
C PHE A 73 13.14 36.08 5.82
N GLN A 74 14.19 35.61 6.53
CA GLN A 74 14.25 34.33 7.25
C GLN A 74 14.01 33.06 6.41
N GLY A 75 13.95 33.17 5.08
CA GLY A 75 13.63 32.05 4.20
C GLY A 75 12.13 31.82 4.01
N GLU A 76 11.28 32.83 4.22
CA GLU A 76 9.83 32.75 4.00
C GLU A 76 9.50 32.34 2.55
N ASN A 77 8.69 31.29 2.38
CA ASN A 77 8.28 30.78 1.07
C ASN A 77 6.94 31.39 0.63
N LEU A 78 6.96 32.20 -0.43
CA LEU A 78 5.76 32.62 -1.14
C LEU A 78 5.46 31.65 -2.29
N CYS A 79 4.20 31.29 -2.48
CA CYS A 79 3.78 30.25 -3.43
C CYS A 79 2.78 30.78 -4.46
N PHE A 80 2.92 30.35 -5.71
CA PHE A 80 2.03 30.71 -6.82
C PHE A 80 1.61 29.46 -7.59
N ASP A 81 0.31 29.22 -7.70
CA ASP A 81 -0.24 28.12 -8.47
C ASP A 81 -0.45 28.50 -9.94
N VAL A 82 0.11 27.68 -10.82
CA VAL A 82 0.01 27.77 -12.27
C VAL A 82 -0.76 26.53 -12.75
N THR A 83 -2.08 26.58 -12.65
CA THR A 83 -2.99 25.49 -13.06
C THR A 83 -3.07 25.33 -14.58
N ASN A 84 -2.96 26.43 -15.32
CA ASN A 84 -2.83 26.45 -16.78
C ASN A 84 -1.74 27.46 -17.16
N PRO A 85 -0.52 27.01 -17.53
CA PRO A 85 0.58 27.91 -17.90
C PRO A 85 0.26 28.89 -19.03
N ALA A 86 -0.60 28.51 -19.98
CA ALA A 86 -0.99 29.37 -21.10
C ALA A 86 -1.67 30.69 -20.65
N ASP A 87 -2.40 30.69 -19.53
CA ASP A 87 -3.08 31.89 -19.00
C ASP A 87 -2.11 32.94 -18.41
N PHE A 88 -0.81 32.61 -18.33
CA PHE A 88 0.24 33.45 -17.76
C PHE A 88 1.24 33.96 -18.81
N ILE A 89 1.27 33.37 -20.02
CA ILE A 89 2.21 33.73 -21.08
C ILE A 89 1.82 35.07 -21.68
N VAL A 90 2.76 36.02 -21.68
CA VAL A 90 2.61 37.33 -22.32
C VAL A 90 3.93 37.68 -23.01
N ASN A 91 3.90 37.84 -24.34
CA ASN A 91 5.07 38.09 -25.18
C ASN A 91 6.18 37.03 -25.01
N ASP A 92 5.79 35.74 -25.11
CA ASP A 92 6.65 34.55 -25.00
C ASP A 92 7.40 34.40 -23.66
N ASP A 93 6.90 35.04 -22.60
CA ASP A 93 7.46 34.99 -21.24
C ASP A 93 6.37 34.85 -20.16
N ILE A 94 6.74 34.29 -19.00
CA ILE A 94 5.94 34.30 -17.78
C ILE A 94 6.73 35.10 -16.74
N VAL A 95 6.19 36.25 -16.34
CA VAL A 95 6.89 37.25 -15.52
C VAL A 95 6.37 37.26 -14.08
N LEU A 96 7.26 37.06 -13.11
CA LEU A 96 7.04 37.38 -11.70
C LEU A 96 7.46 38.84 -11.44
N HIS A 97 6.49 39.69 -11.13
CA HIS A 97 6.73 41.06 -10.66
C HIS A 97 6.97 41.06 -9.15
N VAL A 98 7.99 41.76 -8.68
CA VAL A 98 8.38 41.83 -7.26
C VAL A 98 8.67 43.27 -6.83
N ASP A 99 7.90 43.78 -5.88
CA ASP A 99 8.13 45.08 -5.23
C ASP A 99 8.63 44.87 -3.79
N LEU A 100 9.82 45.40 -3.48
CA LEU A 100 10.27 45.58 -2.10
C LEU A 100 9.66 46.87 -1.54
N ASN A 101 8.85 46.74 -0.49
CA ASN A 101 8.07 47.82 0.11
C ASN A 101 8.51 48.14 1.54
N ASP A 102 8.23 49.37 1.97
CA ASP A 102 8.27 49.85 3.35
C ASP A 102 6.86 50.16 3.83
N GLU A 103 6.44 49.52 4.92
CA GLU A 103 5.13 49.70 5.54
C GLU A 103 5.07 51.02 6.34
N ALA A 104 4.50 52.07 5.75
CA ALA A 104 4.34 53.37 6.42
C ALA A 104 2.91 53.56 6.96
N MET A 105 2.76 54.47 7.93
CA MET A 105 1.54 54.71 8.73
C MET A 105 0.22 54.88 7.96
N PHE A 106 0.27 55.28 6.68
CA PHE A 106 -0.92 55.54 5.85
C PHE A 106 -1.02 54.66 4.61
N SER A 107 0.10 54.15 4.11
CA SER A 107 0.20 53.27 2.93
C SER A 107 1.61 52.71 2.82
N ALA A 108 1.75 51.47 2.34
CA ALA A 108 3.05 50.97 1.90
C ALA A 108 3.65 51.80 0.74
N VAL A 109 4.98 51.86 0.68
CA VAL A 109 5.73 52.56 -0.39
C VAL A 109 6.79 51.63 -0.95
N ALA A 110 6.75 51.38 -2.27
CA ALA A 110 7.80 50.65 -2.96
C ALA A 110 9.14 51.40 -2.89
N ILE A 111 10.20 50.68 -2.57
CA ILE A 111 11.60 51.16 -2.51
C ILE A 111 12.38 50.70 -3.75
N GLY A 112 12.13 49.46 -4.18
CA GLY A 112 12.71 48.86 -5.37
C GLY A 112 11.73 47.89 -6.01
N THR A 113 11.85 47.69 -7.32
CA THR A 113 10.96 46.86 -8.14
C THR A 113 11.75 46.04 -9.16
N MET A 114 11.26 44.85 -9.53
CA MET A 114 11.84 44.02 -10.60
C MET A 114 10.77 43.18 -11.31
N ASP A 115 11.01 42.90 -12.59
CA ASP A 115 10.30 41.89 -13.38
C ASP A 115 11.27 40.73 -13.64
N LEU A 116 10.89 39.51 -13.25
CA LEU A 116 11.68 38.29 -13.43
C LEU A 116 10.98 37.31 -14.38
N SER A 117 11.64 36.92 -15.47
CA SER A 117 11.22 35.73 -16.24
C SER A 117 11.38 34.50 -15.36
N VAL A 118 10.31 33.72 -15.19
CA VAL A 118 10.36 32.45 -14.43
C VAL A 118 10.47 31.21 -15.31
N LEU A 119 10.42 31.35 -16.64
CA LEU A 119 10.50 30.24 -17.59
C LEU A 119 11.70 29.32 -17.33
N GLN A 120 12.87 29.89 -17.06
CA GLN A 120 14.09 29.11 -16.77
C GLN A 120 13.97 28.18 -15.56
N PHE A 121 13.11 28.49 -14.59
CA PHE A 121 12.85 27.62 -13.42
C PHE A 121 11.73 26.61 -13.69
N MET A 122 10.85 26.89 -14.64
CA MET A 122 9.78 25.97 -15.07
C MET A 122 10.30 24.88 -16.02
N MET A 123 11.34 25.20 -16.82
CA MET A 123 12.02 24.24 -17.71
C MET A 123 13.05 23.34 -17.01
N ASP A 124 13.52 23.72 -15.81
CA ASP A 124 14.45 22.96 -14.97
C ASP A 124 13.79 22.66 -13.59
N PRO A 125 12.69 21.88 -13.58
CA PRO A 125 11.80 21.73 -12.43
C PRO A 125 12.44 20.95 -11.26
N ASN A 126 11.81 21.05 -10.09
CA ASN A 126 12.22 20.48 -8.79
C ASN A 126 13.58 20.95 -8.25
N LYS A 127 14.36 21.71 -9.03
CA LYS A 127 15.71 22.18 -8.72
C LYS A 127 15.71 23.61 -8.14
N PRO A 128 16.17 23.82 -6.89
CA PRO A 128 16.25 25.16 -6.33
C PRO A 128 17.33 26.00 -7.01
N SER A 129 16.97 27.21 -7.42
CA SER A 129 17.88 28.19 -8.03
C SER A 129 17.97 29.44 -7.17
N ARG A 130 19.04 29.52 -6.36
CA ARG A 130 19.34 30.68 -5.51
C ARG A 130 20.19 31.69 -6.27
N GLN A 131 19.66 32.90 -6.44
CA GLN A 131 20.29 33.96 -7.23
C GLN A 131 20.09 35.33 -6.56
N ARG A 132 20.84 36.32 -7.02
CA ARG A 132 20.60 37.73 -6.72
C ARG A 132 20.08 38.45 -7.95
N PHE A 133 19.03 39.23 -7.74
CA PHE A 133 18.34 39.96 -8.80
C PHE A 133 18.40 41.46 -8.51
N PRO A 134 18.78 42.32 -9.48
CA PRO A 134 18.87 43.75 -9.26
C PRO A 134 17.49 44.38 -9.09
N LEU A 135 17.35 45.30 -8.14
CA LEU A 135 16.16 46.14 -7.95
C LEU A 135 16.31 47.45 -8.72
N SER A 136 15.35 47.78 -9.58
CA SER A 136 15.21 49.12 -10.16
C SER A 136 14.56 50.07 -9.17
N LEU A 137 14.86 51.38 -9.26
CA LEU A 137 14.11 52.38 -8.50
C LEU A 137 12.69 52.58 -9.09
N PRO A 138 11.64 52.75 -8.26
CA PRO A 138 10.27 52.95 -8.72
C PRO A 138 10.14 54.05 -9.77
N GLY A 139 9.45 53.72 -10.86
CA GLY A 139 9.38 54.56 -12.06
C GLY A 139 10.48 54.27 -13.11
N GLY A 140 11.11 53.10 -13.07
CA GLY A 140 11.95 52.59 -14.16
C GLY A 140 13.23 53.39 -14.38
N LYS A 141 13.93 53.74 -13.29
CA LYS A 141 15.24 54.39 -13.36
C LYS A 141 16.33 53.47 -12.85
N ASP A 142 17.47 53.50 -13.53
CA ASP A 142 18.70 52.81 -13.12
C ASP A 142 18.97 53.07 -11.63
N ASP A 143 19.17 52.01 -10.86
CA ASP A 143 19.53 52.16 -9.46
C ASP A 143 21.01 52.54 -9.32
N VAL A 144 21.26 53.63 -8.60
CA VAL A 144 22.60 54.17 -8.34
C VAL A 144 23.20 53.55 -7.06
N TYR A 145 22.44 52.70 -6.36
CA TYR A 145 22.83 52.11 -5.08
C TYR A 145 23.26 50.64 -5.14
N ASN A 146 23.12 49.98 -6.30
CA ASN A 146 23.31 48.54 -6.52
C ASN A 146 22.50 47.70 -5.50
N MET A 147 21.20 47.98 -5.40
CA MET A 147 20.25 47.18 -4.63
C MET A 147 19.98 45.83 -5.30
N GLU A 148 19.99 44.75 -4.52
CA GLU A 148 19.66 43.40 -4.99
C GLU A 148 18.66 42.73 -4.04
N MET A 149 17.84 41.81 -4.55
CA MET A 149 17.16 40.79 -3.74
C MET A 149 17.78 39.43 -3.98
N GLU A 150 18.17 38.76 -2.89
CA GLU A 150 18.55 37.35 -2.90
C GLU A 150 17.29 36.50 -2.68
N LEU A 151 16.96 35.68 -3.68
CA LEU A 151 15.79 34.81 -3.71
C LEU A 151 16.22 33.39 -4.15
N GLU A 152 15.51 32.38 -3.69
CA GLU A 152 15.68 30.99 -4.14
C GLU A 152 14.36 30.49 -4.73
N LEU A 153 14.34 30.28 -6.05
CA LEU A 153 13.14 29.91 -6.79
C LEU A 153 13.17 28.41 -7.12
N THR A 154 12.04 27.73 -6.96
CA THR A 154 11.86 26.32 -7.34
C THR A 154 10.47 26.14 -7.96
N TYR A 155 10.37 25.52 -9.13
CA TYR A 155 9.08 25.12 -9.69
C TYR A 155 8.84 23.63 -9.42
N ARG A 156 7.70 23.24 -8.85
CA ARG A 156 7.29 21.83 -8.74
C ARG A 156 6.11 21.56 -9.65
N ILE A 157 6.27 20.58 -10.55
CA ILE A 157 5.23 20.19 -11.50
C ILE A 157 4.11 19.44 -10.77
N ALA A 158 2.87 19.83 -11.04
CA ALA A 158 1.68 19.07 -10.70
C ALA A 158 1.45 17.98 -11.75
N LYS A 159 1.18 16.76 -11.30
CA LYS A 159 0.81 15.61 -12.13
C LYS A 159 -0.67 15.26 -11.85
N VAL A 160 -1.41 14.82 -12.87
CA VAL A 160 -2.69 14.10 -12.69
C VAL A 160 -2.34 12.67 -12.28
N GLY A 161 -3.19 12.01 -11.47
CA GLY A 161 -2.92 10.64 -11.02
C GLY A 161 -3.70 10.23 -9.78
N MET A 162 -3.25 9.16 -9.12
CA MET A 162 -3.84 8.64 -7.89
C MET A 162 -2.86 8.84 -6.72
N ALA A 163 -3.30 9.50 -5.65
CA ALA A 163 -2.60 9.49 -4.38
C ALA A 163 -3.03 8.25 -3.57
N ILE A 164 -2.07 7.56 -2.98
CA ILE A 164 -2.32 6.46 -2.04
C ILE A 164 -1.77 6.88 -0.68
N PHE A 165 -2.64 6.80 0.33
CA PHE A 165 -2.30 7.10 1.71
C PHE A 165 -2.38 5.80 2.50
N THR A 166 -1.23 5.24 2.87
CA THR A 166 -1.11 3.99 3.62
C THR A 166 -0.99 4.34 5.11
N LEU A 167 -1.98 3.96 5.92
CA LEU A 167 -2.08 4.31 7.34
C LEU A 167 -1.47 3.22 8.23
N TYR A 168 -0.38 3.53 8.94
CA TYR A 168 0.26 2.56 9.85
C TYR A 168 -0.29 2.70 11.27
N GLU A 169 0.01 3.78 11.99
CA GLU A 169 -0.38 3.90 13.40
C GLU A 169 -0.48 5.34 13.90
N GLY A 170 -1.32 5.55 14.91
CA GLY A 170 -1.26 6.74 15.77
C GLY A 170 -0.25 6.53 16.90
N ARG A 171 0.46 7.60 17.31
CA ARG A 171 1.39 7.57 18.45
C ARG A 171 1.09 8.72 19.41
N GLN A 172 0.83 8.38 20.67
CA GLN A 172 0.55 9.32 21.76
C GLN A 172 -0.57 10.32 21.41
N LEU A 173 -1.62 9.82 20.75
CA LEU A 173 -2.80 10.60 20.40
C LEU A 173 -3.42 11.21 21.67
N LYS A 174 -4.02 12.39 21.53
CA LYS A 174 -4.76 13.01 22.62
C LYS A 174 -6.01 12.17 22.93
N SER A 175 -6.07 11.55 24.11
CA SER A 175 -7.35 10.98 24.58
C SER A 175 -8.35 12.13 24.77
N MET A 176 -9.50 12.05 24.10
CA MET A 176 -10.56 13.04 24.27
C MET A 176 -11.44 12.65 25.48
N ASP A 177 -11.64 11.35 25.60
CA ASP A 177 -12.45 10.72 26.63
C ASP A 177 -11.83 10.81 28.05
N MET A 178 -12.68 11.02 29.05
CA MET A 178 -12.37 10.91 30.47
C MET A 178 -12.99 9.67 31.13
N MET A 179 -13.96 9.01 30.50
CA MET A 179 -14.69 7.89 31.10
C MET A 179 -15.31 6.91 30.10
N GLY A 180 -14.54 6.54 29.09
CA GLY A 180 -14.84 5.47 28.13
C GLY A 180 -13.56 4.94 27.49
N LYS A 181 -13.65 4.43 26.26
CA LYS A 181 -12.53 3.92 25.48
C LYS A 181 -12.47 4.67 24.16
N GLN A 182 -11.28 5.19 23.84
CA GLN A 182 -11.04 5.91 22.60
C GLN A 182 -11.02 4.93 21.42
N ASP A 183 -11.85 5.23 20.41
CA ASP A 183 -12.13 4.41 19.22
C ASP A 183 -11.70 5.19 17.95
N PRO A 184 -10.38 5.31 17.71
CA PRO A 184 -9.86 6.29 16.77
C PRO A 184 -9.98 5.90 15.30
N TYR A 185 -10.15 6.90 14.44
CA TYR A 185 -10.12 6.77 12.98
C TYR A 185 -9.48 8.00 12.31
N VAL A 186 -9.07 7.87 11.04
CA VAL A 186 -8.46 8.94 10.25
C VAL A 186 -9.38 9.37 9.11
N THR A 187 -9.38 10.66 8.78
CA THR A 187 -9.96 11.20 7.54
C THR A 187 -8.92 11.95 6.74
N ILE A 188 -9.03 11.84 5.43
CA ILE A 188 -8.16 12.48 4.45
C ILE A 188 -9.03 13.30 3.51
N ASN A 189 -8.74 14.59 3.39
CA ASN A 189 -9.60 15.56 2.71
C ASN A 189 -8.75 16.41 1.75
N ILE A 190 -9.19 16.60 0.50
CA ILE A 190 -8.52 17.41 -0.51
C ILE A 190 -9.53 18.44 -1.05
N GLY A 191 -9.50 19.63 -0.45
CA GLY A 191 -10.61 20.58 -0.58
C GLY A 191 -11.90 20.05 0.05
N GLU A 192 -13.05 20.56 -0.40
CA GLU A 192 -14.37 20.22 0.18
C GLU A 192 -15.05 18.99 -0.45
N LYS A 193 -14.57 18.52 -1.61
CA LYS A 193 -15.25 17.49 -2.41
C LYS A 193 -14.69 16.08 -2.29
N TYR A 194 -13.39 15.98 -2.00
CA TYR A 194 -12.68 14.70 -2.02
C TYR A 194 -12.34 14.32 -0.59
N GLN A 195 -13.06 13.34 -0.05
CA GLN A 195 -12.90 12.85 1.32
C GLN A 195 -12.85 11.32 1.37
N LYS A 196 -12.01 10.77 2.24
CA LYS A 196 -12.01 9.36 2.66
C LYS A 196 -11.97 9.30 4.20
N LYS A 197 -12.63 8.30 4.79
CA LYS A 197 -12.54 7.88 6.21
C LYS A 197 -11.93 6.47 6.22
N SER A 198 -11.02 6.20 7.14
CA SER A 198 -10.48 4.85 7.41
C SER A 198 -11.51 3.98 8.13
N LYS A 199 -11.20 2.69 8.30
CA LYS A 199 -11.76 1.88 9.39
C LYS A 199 -11.58 2.59 10.74
N VAL A 200 -12.44 2.23 11.68
CA VAL A 200 -12.38 2.66 13.08
C VAL A 200 -11.70 1.55 13.87
N ILE A 201 -10.75 1.91 14.74
CA ILE A 201 -10.02 0.93 15.55
C ILE A 201 -10.69 0.86 16.92
N GLU A 202 -11.67 -0.04 17.05
CA GLU A 202 -12.39 -0.27 18.30
C GLU A 202 -11.41 -0.56 19.44
N ASN A 203 -11.53 0.16 20.55
CA ASN A 203 -10.66 0.13 21.72
C ASN A 203 -9.19 0.56 21.45
N GLY A 204 -8.89 1.18 20.31
CA GLY A 204 -7.52 1.49 19.85
C GLY A 204 -6.75 2.49 20.73
N GLY A 205 -7.44 3.30 21.53
CA GLY A 205 -6.83 4.19 22.51
C GLY A 205 -5.85 5.20 21.91
N VAL A 206 -4.81 5.56 22.68
CA VAL A 206 -3.86 6.61 22.29
C VAL A 206 -2.76 6.15 21.32
N ASN A 207 -2.69 4.85 20.98
CA ASN A 207 -1.71 4.29 20.04
C ASN A 207 -2.34 3.24 19.09
N PRO A 208 -3.31 3.60 18.24
CA PRO A 208 -4.00 2.66 17.36
C PRO A 208 -3.14 2.21 16.18
N TYR A 209 -3.23 0.95 15.78
CA TYR A 209 -2.65 0.42 14.54
C TYR A 209 -3.75 0.23 13.47
N PHE A 210 -3.54 0.80 12.27
CA PHE A 210 -4.56 0.99 11.22
C PHE A 210 -4.52 -0.06 10.08
N THR A 211 -3.94 -1.24 10.31
CA THR A 211 -3.90 -2.35 9.31
C THR A 211 -3.23 -2.03 7.97
N GLU A 212 -2.33 -1.04 7.91
CA GLU A 212 -1.75 -0.52 6.66
C GLU A 212 -2.82 -0.10 5.63
N GLU A 213 -3.95 0.43 6.10
CA GLU A 213 -5.10 0.72 5.25
C GLU A 213 -4.75 1.75 4.16
N LYS A 214 -4.87 1.34 2.90
CA LYS A 214 -4.57 2.14 1.71
C LYS A 214 -5.79 2.95 1.26
N LEU A 215 -5.91 4.19 1.71
CA LEU A 215 -6.92 5.12 1.23
C LEU A 215 -6.47 5.75 -0.10
N LYS A 216 -7.13 5.36 -1.19
CA LYS A 216 -6.80 5.79 -2.57
C LYS A 216 -7.68 6.95 -3.02
N MET A 217 -7.10 8.03 -3.56
CA MET A 217 -7.80 9.27 -3.94
C MET A 217 -7.31 9.82 -5.29
N TRP A 218 -8.24 10.21 -6.17
CA TRP A 218 -7.90 10.78 -7.47
C TRP A 218 -7.50 12.25 -7.39
N ILE A 219 -6.43 12.60 -8.10
CA ILE A 219 -5.85 13.94 -8.16
C ILE A 219 -6.00 14.48 -9.58
N ASP A 220 -6.87 15.49 -9.72
CA ASP A 220 -7.20 16.14 -10.98
C ASP A 220 -6.43 17.48 -11.16
N ARG A 221 -6.59 18.11 -12.34
CA ARG A 221 -5.89 19.34 -12.74
C ARG A 221 -6.24 20.59 -11.91
N SER A 222 -7.24 20.49 -11.04
CA SER A 222 -7.72 21.56 -10.14
C SER A 222 -7.50 21.25 -8.65
N ASN A 223 -7.67 20.00 -8.21
CA ASN A 223 -7.71 19.66 -6.79
C ASN A 223 -6.32 19.64 -6.11
N TRP A 224 -5.23 19.42 -6.88
CA TRP A 224 -3.83 19.43 -6.39
C TRP A 224 -3.39 20.74 -5.69
N THR A 225 -4.06 21.85 -5.99
CA THR A 225 -3.77 23.16 -5.40
C THR A 225 -4.08 23.20 -3.90
N ASN A 226 -5.05 22.41 -3.45
CA ASN A 226 -5.45 22.31 -2.06
C ASN A 226 -4.40 21.56 -1.23
N GLY A 227 -4.30 21.90 0.04
CA GLY A 227 -3.58 21.03 0.99
C GLY A 227 -4.37 19.75 1.26
N VAL A 228 -3.67 18.63 1.40
CA VAL A 228 -4.23 17.39 1.96
C VAL A 228 -4.39 17.61 3.46
N LYS A 229 -5.65 17.68 3.93
CA LYS A 229 -5.96 17.79 5.35
C LYS A 229 -6.19 16.40 5.94
N ILE A 230 -5.26 15.98 6.78
CA ILE A 230 -5.37 14.78 7.61
C ILE A 230 -6.03 15.16 8.93
N GLN A 231 -6.97 14.36 9.42
CA GLN A 231 -7.55 14.50 10.75
C GLN A 231 -7.73 13.13 11.40
N ALA A 232 -7.20 12.96 12.60
CA ALA A 232 -7.56 11.87 13.50
C ALA A 232 -8.76 12.30 14.36
N TRP A 233 -9.70 11.38 14.58
CA TRP A 233 -10.94 11.57 15.31
C TRP A 233 -11.13 10.42 16.30
N ASP A 234 -11.91 10.66 17.34
CA ASP A 234 -12.51 9.64 18.22
C ASP A 234 -13.92 9.34 17.69
N GLN A 235 -14.40 8.09 17.73
CA GLN A 235 -15.81 7.80 17.44
C GLN A 235 -16.64 7.75 18.73
N ASP A 236 -17.72 8.54 18.76
CA ASP A 236 -18.59 8.70 19.92
C ASP A 236 -20.01 8.19 19.66
N VAL A 237 -20.77 7.94 20.73
CA VAL A 237 -22.23 7.63 20.68
C VAL A 237 -23.07 8.89 20.38
N GLY A 238 -22.52 9.86 19.64
CA GLY A 238 -23.12 11.17 19.41
C GLY A 238 -22.49 11.95 18.25
N SER A 239 -21.33 12.57 18.49
CA SER A 239 -20.61 13.33 17.47
C SER A 239 -19.10 13.20 17.65
N ASP A 240 -18.49 12.40 16.78
CA ASP A 240 -17.06 12.07 16.70
C ASP A 240 -16.15 13.28 17.01
N ASP A 241 -15.34 13.18 18.08
CA ASP A 241 -14.56 14.30 18.60
C ASP A 241 -13.19 14.45 17.91
N LEU A 242 -12.71 15.68 17.72
CA LEU A 242 -11.50 15.95 16.93
C LEU A 242 -10.24 15.79 17.77
N VAL A 243 -9.66 14.57 17.75
CA VAL A 243 -8.37 14.23 18.37
C VAL A 243 -7.25 15.16 17.86
N GLY A 244 -7.07 15.30 16.54
CA GLY A 244 -6.05 16.19 15.98
C GLY A 244 -6.05 16.30 14.46
N GLN A 245 -5.38 17.32 13.93
CA GLN A 245 -5.33 17.61 12.49
C GLN A 245 -3.94 18.10 12.02
N THR A 246 -3.63 17.88 10.74
CA THR A 246 -2.49 18.51 10.06
C THR A 246 -2.81 18.75 8.58
N THR A 247 -1.97 19.49 7.86
CA THR A 247 -2.19 19.77 6.44
C THR A 247 -0.88 19.93 5.68
N PHE A 248 -0.70 19.17 4.61
CA PHE A 248 0.50 19.19 3.75
C PHE A 248 0.13 19.30 2.26
N SER A 249 1.13 19.30 1.38
CA SER A 249 0.97 19.47 -0.07
C SER A 249 1.55 18.25 -0.80
N LEU A 250 0.86 17.68 -1.78
CA LEU A 250 1.29 16.47 -2.53
C LEU A 250 2.42 16.70 -3.54
N LEU A 251 2.75 17.96 -3.87
CA LEU A 251 3.76 18.31 -4.87
C LEU A 251 5.19 17.74 -4.63
N PRO A 252 5.65 17.45 -3.39
CA PRO A 252 6.87 16.67 -3.17
C PRO A 252 6.73 15.23 -3.65
N ASN A 253 5.62 14.56 -3.32
CA ASN A 253 5.32 13.16 -3.69
C ASN A 253 5.14 13.03 -5.21
N MET A 254 4.44 13.98 -5.85
CA MET A 254 4.38 14.10 -7.32
C MET A 254 5.76 14.33 -7.95
N GLY A 255 6.71 14.90 -7.22
CA GLY A 255 8.05 15.22 -7.68
C GLY A 255 9.05 14.05 -7.64
N LEU A 256 8.63 12.89 -7.13
CA LEU A 256 9.43 11.66 -7.15
C LEU A 256 9.54 11.06 -8.57
N ASP A 257 10.59 10.27 -8.79
CA ASP A 257 10.82 9.56 -10.06
C ASP A 257 10.03 8.25 -10.12
N HIS A 258 9.93 7.52 -8.99
CA HIS A 258 9.13 6.30 -8.85
C HIS A 258 8.35 6.30 -7.52
N PRO A 259 7.12 5.75 -7.45
CA PRO A 259 6.30 5.74 -6.23
C PRO A 259 7.01 5.15 -5.00
N ASP A 260 7.81 4.09 -5.15
CA ASP A 260 8.52 3.41 -4.05
C ASP A 260 9.55 4.30 -3.34
N GLN A 261 9.94 5.43 -3.94
CA GLN A 261 10.78 6.43 -3.30
C GLN A 261 10.05 7.19 -2.17
N ALA A 262 8.72 7.11 -2.11
CA ALA A 262 7.91 7.63 -1.02
C ALA A 262 8.24 6.90 0.28
N LYS A 263 8.30 7.66 1.38
CA LYS A 263 8.68 7.15 2.69
C LYS A 263 7.51 7.21 3.66
N GLU A 264 7.61 6.42 4.71
CA GLU A 264 6.83 6.65 5.92
C GLU A 264 7.20 8.01 6.52
N GLU A 265 6.18 8.81 6.83
CA GLU A 265 6.30 10.11 7.45
C GLU A 265 5.54 10.07 8.79
N LEU A 266 6.23 10.48 9.87
CA LEU A 266 5.61 10.66 11.19
C LEU A 266 5.06 12.08 11.28
N LEU A 267 3.81 12.27 10.89
CA LEU A 267 3.15 13.56 10.89
C LEU A 267 2.71 13.96 12.29
N GLU A 268 3.17 15.11 12.79
CA GLU A 268 2.62 15.71 14.02
C GLU A 268 1.19 16.22 13.76
N LEU A 269 0.27 15.88 14.67
CA LEU A 269 -1.11 16.32 14.66
C LEU A 269 -1.31 17.42 15.70
N TYR A 270 -2.05 18.46 15.33
CA TYR A 270 -2.32 19.61 16.20
C TYR A 270 -3.80 19.74 16.58
N SER A 271 -4.05 20.50 17.63
CA SER A 271 -5.38 20.94 18.05
C SER A 271 -6.12 21.70 16.93
N LYS A 272 -7.44 21.85 17.06
CA LYS A 272 -8.33 22.50 16.05
C LYS A 272 -7.94 23.94 15.67
N ASP A 273 -7.25 24.63 16.56
CA ASP A 273 -6.70 25.99 16.42
C ASP A 273 -5.20 26.00 16.03
N ASN A 274 -4.60 24.82 15.82
CA ASN A 274 -3.19 24.59 15.49
C ASN A 274 -2.18 25.15 16.52
N THR A 275 -2.52 25.16 17.81
CA THR A 275 -1.65 25.72 18.87
C THR A 275 -0.96 24.67 19.76
N LYS A 276 -1.41 23.42 19.77
CA LYS A 276 -0.88 22.34 20.63
C LYS A 276 -0.69 21.06 19.87
N SER A 277 0.43 20.36 20.11
CA SER A 277 0.63 18.98 19.68
C SER A 277 -0.34 18.04 20.40
N HIS A 278 -0.99 17.17 19.63
CA HIS A 278 -2.05 16.24 20.04
C HIS A 278 -1.70 14.78 19.67
N GLY A 279 -0.41 14.49 19.48
CA GLY A 279 0.12 13.19 19.07
C GLY A 279 0.60 13.19 17.61
N HIS A 280 0.91 12.00 17.09
CA HIS A 280 1.43 11.83 15.73
C HIS A 280 0.68 10.72 14.99
N LEU A 281 0.74 10.74 13.66
CA LEU A 281 0.29 9.68 12.76
C LEU A 281 1.47 9.24 11.88
N LEU A 282 1.78 7.94 11.88
CA LEU A 282 2.70 7.32 10.93
C LEU A 282 1.92 6.91 9.66
N MET A 283 2.27 7.51 8.53
CA MET A 283 1.65 7.19 7.23
C MET A 283 2.65 7.31 6.07
N LYS A 284 2.48 6.50 5.02
CA LYS A 284 3.20 6.64 3.75
C LYS A 284 2.27 7.33 2.74
N THR A 285 2.79 8.30 1.98
CA THR A 285 2.04 8.98 0.92
C THR A 285 2.70 8.77 -0.44
N GLU A 286 2.12 7.86 -1.22
CA GLU A 286 2.56 7.52 -2.58
C GLU A 286 1.75 8.31 -3.62
N PHE A 287 2.34 8.56 -4.79
CA PHE A 287 1.67 9.22 -5.90
C PHE A 287 1.94 8.48 -7.22
N LEU A 288 0.88 7.93 -7.80
CA LEU A 288 0.89 7.18 -9.04
C LEU A 288 0.49 8.11 -10.20
N PRO A 289 1.41 8.49 -11.10
CA PRO A 289 1.10 9.44 -12.17
C PRO A 289 0.20 8.83 -13.24
N ALA A 290 -0.71 9.64 -13.77
CA ALA A 290 -1.54 9.24 -14.90
C ALA A 290 -0.75 9.21 -16.22
N GLY A 291 -0.95 8.15 -17.00
CA GLY A 291 -0.64 8.09 -18.42
C GLY A 291 -1.83 8.61 -19.23
N ARG A 292 -1.61 8.91 -20.51
CA ARG A 292 -2.63 9.46 -21.41
C ARG A 292 -3.08 8.38 -22.40
N LEU A 293 -4.32 7.93 -22.26
CA LEU A 293 -5.01 7.14 -23.29
C LEU A 293 -5.72 8.10 -24.26
N SER A 294 -5.46 7.93 -25.54
CA SER A 294 -6.09 8.63 -26.65
C SER A 294 -6.91 7.64 -27.47
N LEU A 295 -8.15 8.01 -27.75
CA LEU A 295 -9.15 7.20 -28.43
C LEU A 295 -9.64 7.98 -29.65
N HIS A 296 -9.08 7.71 -30.82
CA HIS A 296 -9.55 8.26 -32.08
C HIS A 296 -10.72 7.41 -32.56
N CYS A 297 -11.93 7.89 -32.31
CA CYS A 297 -13.17 7.28 -32.78
C CYS A 297 -13.46 7.81 -34.19
N ILE A 298 -13.33 6.95 -35.20
CA ILE A 298 -13.35 7.37 -36.60
C ILE A 298 -14.77 7.29 -37.14
N GLU A 299 -15.34 6.09 -37.22
CA GLU A 299 -16.64 5.80 -37.83
C GLU A 299 -17.31 4.57 -37.20
N GLY A 300 -18.63 4.49 -37.32
CA GLY A 300 -19.42 3.31 -37.01
C GLY A 300 -19.95 2.66 -38.30
N LYS A 301 -20.27 1.37 -38.25
CA LYS A 301 -20.90 0.65 -39.37
C LYS A 301 -21.99 -0.30 -38.90
N GLY A 302 -23.08 -0.37 -39.66
CA GLY A 302 -24.18 -1.32 -39.44
C GLY A 302 -24.80 -1.24 -38.04
N LEU A 303 -24.83 -0.05 -37.43
CA LEU A 303 -25.34 0.14 -36.07
C LEU A 303 -26.82 -0.28 -35.97
N ARG A 304 -27.20 -0.92 -34.85
CA ARG A 304 -28.60 -1.27 -34.53
C ARG A 304 -29.43 0.02 -34.57
N ASN A 305 -30.35 0.15 -35.54
CA ASN A 305 -31.27 1.28 -35.51
C ASN A 305 -32.20 1.15 -34.30
N VAL A 306 -32.19 2.14 -33.42
CA VAL A 306 -33.05 2.21 -32.22
C VAL A 306 -34.20 3.18 -32.41
N ASP A 307 -33.99 4.23 -33.19
CA ASP A 307 -34.96 5.29 -33.42
C ASP A 307 -36.18 4.79 -34.21
N THR A 308 -37.36 5.12 -33.68
CA THR A 308 -38.66 4.81 -34.28
C THR A 308 -39.38 6.03 -34.84
N VAL A 309 -38.97 7.28 -34.54
CA VAL A 309 -39.66 8.52 -34.94
C VAL A 309 -38.70 9.71 -35.21
N GLY A 310 -37.53 9.49 -35.81
CA GLY A 310 -36.62 10.58 -36.19
C GLY A 310 -35.55 10.20 -37.23
N ARG A 311 -34.30 10.56 -36.92
CA ARG A 311 -33.08 9.96 -37.46
C ARG A 311 -32.20 9.62 -36.27
N GLN A 312 -31.58 8.44 -36.30
CA GLN A 312 -30.55 8.07 -35.33
C GLN A 312 -29.36 9.03 -35.46
N ASP A 313 -29.04 9.71 -34.36
CA ASP A 313 -28.04 10.76 -34.19
C ASP A 313 -26.98 10.25 -33.18
N PRO A 314 -26.04 9.37 -33.59
CA PRO A 314 -25.28 8.59 -32.63
C PRO A 314 -24.03 9.29 -32.06
N TYR A 315 -23.63 8.87 -30.86
CA TYR A 315 -22.35 9.19 -30.23
C TYR A 315 -21.75 7.98 -29.51
N VAL A 316 -20.44 8.02 -29.24
CA VAL A 316 -19.74 6.98 -28.46
C VAL A 316 -19.30 7.54 -27.12
N GLN A 317 -19.66 6.85 -26.04
CA GLN A 317 -19.18 7.08 -24.68
C GLN A 317 -18.08 6.06 -24.35
N PHE A 318 -17.05 6.57 -23.67
CA PHE A 318 -15.88 5.84 -23.20
C PHE A 318 -15.84 5.93 -21.68
N THR A 319 -15.85 4.77 -21.04
CA THR A 319 -15.92 4.61 -19.59
C THR A 319 -14.76 3.74 -19.14
N VAL A 320 -13.91 4.25 -18.26
CA VAL A 320 -12.94 3.45 -17.52
C VAL A 320 -13.25 3.57 -16.02
N ASP A 321 -13.26 2.43 -15.34
CA ASP A 321 -13.47 2.34 -13.89
C ASP A 321 -12.16 1.89 -13.21
N GLY A 322 -11.86 2.52 -12.08
CA GLY A 322 -10.65 2.28 -11.28
C GLY A 322 -10.88 2.57 -9.79
N GLN A 323 -9.90 2.21 -8.97
CA GLN A 323 -10.01 2.12 -7.51
C GLN A 323 -10.23 3.47 -6.81
N SER A 324 -9.94 4.59 -7.49
CA SER A 324 -10.16 5.96 -6.97
C SER A 324 -11.07 6.84 -7.81
N ALA A 325 -11.37 6.47 -9.06
CA ALA A 325 -12.25 7.25 -9.95
C ALA A 325 -12.87 6.38 -11.07
N THR A 326 -14.12 6.69 -11.38
CA THR A 326 -14.75 6.40 -12.68
C THR A 326 -14.50 7.59 -13.61
N ILE A 327 -13.95 7.36 -14.80
CA ILE A 327 -13.68 8.42 -15.77
C ILE A 327 -14.52 8.16 -17.03
N ARG A 328 -15.47 9.06 -17.30
CA ARG A 328 -16.33 9.02 -18.49
C ARG A 328 -16.08 10.19 -19.41
N LYS A 329 -16.02 9.92 -20.72
CA LYS A 329 -15.94 10.89 -21.82
C LYS A 329 -16.85 10.44 -22.95
N LYS A 330 -17.18 11.33 -23.89
CA LYS A 330 -17.86 10.96 -25.12
C LYS A 330 -17.40 11.79 -26.31
N THR A 331 -17.65 11.29 -27.52
CA THR A 331 -17.58 12.06 -28.76
C THR A 331 -18.67 13.14 -28.81
N LYS A 332 -18.59 14.01 -29.81
CA LYS A 332 -19.75 14.75 -30.33
C LYS A 332 -20.79 13.77 -30.86
N VAL A 333 -22.00 14.31 -31.02
CA VAL A 333 -23.13 13.66 -31.70
C VAL A 333 -22.95 13.87 -33.21
N ASP A 334 -23.16 12.82 -33.99
CA ASP A 334 -23.26 12.88 -35.45
C ASP A 334 -24.74 13.02 -35.85
N THR A 335 -25.20 14.24 -36.13
CA THR A 335 -26.63 14.61 -36.26
C THR A 335 -27.25 14.30 -37.63
N ASP A 336 -26.60 13.49 -38.46
CA ASP A 336 -27.28 12.73 -39.52
C ASP A 336 -26.61 11.40 -39.88
N GLY A 337 -25.77 10.85 -38.98
CA GLY A 337 -24.96 9.65 -39.22
C GLY A 337 -25.72 8.33 -39.34
N GLY A 338 -26.91 8.21 -38.73
CA GLY A 338 -27.79 7.05 -38.88
C GLY A 338 -27.14 5.73 -38.43
N THR A 339 -27.11 4.73 -39.31
CA THR A 339 -26.52 3.40 -39.05
C THR A 339 -25.02 3.33 -39.30
N ASP A 340 -24.43 4.32 -39.98
CA ASP A 340 -23.04 4.28 -40.45
C ASP A 340 -22.35 5.67 -40.25
N PRO A 341 -22.28 6.16 -38.99
CA PRO A 341 -21.85 7.52 -38.65
C PRO A 341 -20.33 7.73 -38.76
N ARG A 342 -19.89 8.99 -38.77
CA ARG A 342 -18.47 9.38 -38.77
C ARG A 342 -18.18 10.56 -37.85
N TRP A 343 -17.51 10.29 -36.73
CA TRP A 343 -17.12 11.29 -35.73
C TRP A 343 -15.74 11.91 -36.00
N ASP A 344 -14.78 11.11 -36.48
CA ASP A 344 -13.38 11.51 -36.73
C ASP A 344 -12.74 12.32 -35.58
N GLU A 345 -12.97 11.89 -34.33
CA GLU A 345 -12.67 12.63 -33.12
C GLU A 345 -11.73 11.88 -32.17
N VAL A 346 -10.74 12.59 -31.62
CA VAL A 346 -9.84 12.07 -30.58
C VAL A 346 -10.31 12.48 -29.19
N VAL A 347 -10.70 11.49 -28.39
CA VAL A 347 -11.02 11.64 -26.97
C VAL A 347 -9.79 11.28 -26.13
N HIS A 348 -9.54 11.99 -25.02
CA HIS A 348 -8.44 11.70 -24.10
C HIS A 348 -8.93 11.37 -22.68
N LEU A 349 -8.28 10.38 -22.08
CA LEU A 349 -8.45 9.92 -20.70
C LEU A 349 -7.08 9.96 -20.00
N ASP A 350 -7.00 10.60 -18.84
CA ASP A 350 -5.86 10.49 -17.93
C ASP A 350 -6.10 9.25 -17.03
N ILE A 351 -5.24 8.23 -17.05
CA ILE A 351 -5.49 6.90 -16.42
C ILE A 351 -4.28 6.36 -15.63
N VAL A 352 -4.53 5.53 -14.60
CA VAL A 352 -3.49 5.00 -13.69
C VAL A 352 -3.55 3.47 -13.56
N ASP A 353 -4.57 2.98 -12.87
CA ASP A 353 -4.79 1.59 -12.45
C ASP A 353 -5.85 0.87 -13.31
N HIS A 354 -6.40 1.58 -14.28
CA HIS A 354 -7.51 1.14 -15.10
C HIS A 354 -6.99 0.20 -16.20
N TYR A 355 -7.61 -0.95 -16.42
CA TYR A 355 -7.21 -1.90 -17.48
C TYR A 355 -8.36 -2.42 -18.34
N ASN A 356 -9.61 -2.06 -18.00
CA ASN A 356 -10.80 -2.34 -18.78
C ASN A 356 -11.46 -1.01 -19.21
N LEU A 357 -11.87 -0.94 -20.47
CA LEU A 357 -12.62 0.16 -21.07
C LEU A 357 -13.98 -0.36 -21.52
N GLU A 358 -15.05 0.17 -20.93
CA GLU A 358 -16.41 0.01 -21.47
C GLU A 358 -16.64 1.08 -22.55
N ILE A 359 -17.18 0.65 -23.69
CA ILE A 359 -17.48 1.47 -24.85
C ILE A 359 -18.98 1.32 -25.14
N GLU A 360 -19.71 2.43 -25.12
CA GLU A 360 -21.17 2.47 -25.21
C GLU A 360 -21.57 3.40 -26.37
N CYS A 361 -22.24 2.89 -27.38
CA CYS A 361 -22.81 3.72 -28.44
C CYS A 361 -24.27 4.04 -28.11
N TYR A 362 -24.61 5.33 -28.15
CA TYR A 362 -25.91 5.87 -27.81
C TYR A 362 -26.47 6.69 -28.97
N ASP A 363 -27.79 6.72 -29.08
CA ASP A 363 -28.54 7.62 -29.94
C ASP A 363 -28.94 8.89 -29.18
N HIS A 364 -28.78 10.08 -29.75
CA HIS A 364 -29.07 11.35 -29.08
C HIS A 364 -30.44 11.96 -29.45
N ASP A 365 -31.44 11.57 -28.65
CA ASP A 365 -32.71 12.25 -28.63
C ASP A 365 -32.63 13.71 -28.14
N LEU A 366 -33.29 14.63 -28.85
CA LEU A 366 -33.42 16.04 -28.47
C LEU A 366 -34.41 16.29 -27.32
N LEU A 367 -35.32 15.33 -27.06
CA LEU A 367 -36.44 15.47 -26.10
C LEU A 367 -36.56 14.30 -25.10
N SER A 368 -35.81 13.22 -25.30
CA SER A 368 -35.78 12.03 -24.43
C SER A 368 -34.44 11.90 -23.70
N ALA A 369 -34.28 10.84 -22.91
CA ALA A 369 -32.95 10.36 -22.53
C ALA A 369 -32.34 9.54 -23.69
N PRO A 370 -31.02 9.62 -23.95
CA PRO A 370 -30.37 8.83 -25.01
C PRO A 370 -30.62 7.31 -24.91
N GLU A 371 -31.04 6.65 -25.99
CA GLU A 371 -31.16 5.18 -26.04
C GLU A 371 -29.79 4.54 -26.34
N LEU A 372 -29.51 3.40 -25.70
CA LEU A 372 -28.30 2.62 -25.95
C LEU A 372 -28.46 1.76 -27.22
N ILE A 373 -27.72 2.10 -28.27
CA ILE A 373 -27.59 1.29 -29.50
C ILE A 373 -26.98 -0.07 -29.15
N GLY A 374 -25.84 -0.04 -28.45
CA GLY A 374 -25.16 -1.22 -27.94
C GLY A 374 -23.85 -0.87 -27.22
N LYS A 375 -23.24 -1.85 -26.55
CA LYS A 375 -21.97 -1.69 -25.84
C LYS A 375 -21.04 -2.89 -25.93
N CYS A 376 -19.76 -2.68 -25.60
CA CYS A 376 -18.75 -3.72 -25.44
C CYS A 376 -17.73 -3.32 -24.36
N GLN A 377 -16.92 -4.28 -23.90
CA GLN A 377 -15.79 -4.03 -23.03
C GLN A 377 -14.49 -4.48 -23.73
N VAL A 378 -13.43 -3.68 -23.61
CA VAL A 378 -12.12 -3.89 -24.25
C VAL A 378 -11.03 -3.84 -23.19
N SER A 379 -10.09 -4.79 -23.22
CA SER A 379 -8.91 -4.76 -22.36
C SER A 379 -7.88 -3.78 -22.91
N LEU A 380 -7.29 -2.96 -22.03
CA LEU A 380 -6.25 -1.99 -22.35
C LEU A 380 -4.83 -2.59 -22.28
N LEU A 381 -4.65 -3.81 -21.75
CA LEU A 381 -3.34 -4.46 -21.63
C LEU A 381 -2.62 -4.59 -22.99
N PRO A 382 -3.28 -4.97 -24.11
CA PRO A 382 -2.65 -4.96 -25.43
C PRO A 382 -2.23 -3.55 -25.88
N VAL A 383 -2.94 -2.50 -25.46
CA VAL A 383 -2.61 -1.10 -25.76
C VAL A 383 -1.36 -0.67 -24.98
N TYR A 384 -1.28 -0.98 -23.68
CA TYR A 384 -0.07 -0.71 -22.88
C TYR A 384 1.16 -1.46 -23.41
N LYS A 385 0.98 -2.71 -23.88
CA LYS A 385 2.05 -3.53 -24.45
C LYS A 385 2.54 -3.09 -25.83
N LYS A 386 1.68 -2.45 -26.64
CA LYS A 386 2.00 -2.04 -28.03
C LYS A 386 2.16 -0.52 -28.24
N GLY A 387 1.68 0.31 -27.31
CA GLY A 387 1.54 1.75 -27.47
C GLY A 387 0.36 2.14 -28.35
N LYS A 388 0.20 1.51 -29.51
CA LYS A 388 -0.88 1.80 -30.48
C LYS A 388 -1.58 0.54 -30.98
N ILE A 389 -2.91 0.61 -31.12
CA ILE A 389 -3.75 -0.41 -31.77
C ILE A 389 -4.79 0.30 -32.65
N ASP A 390 -4.84 -0.06 -33.93
CA ASP A 390 -5.92 0.28 -34.86
C ASP A 390 -6.82 -0.97 -34.99
N THR A 391 -8.10 -0.87 -34.66
CA THR A 391 -9.04 -2.01 -34.75
C THR A 391 -10.50 -1.60 -34.91
N TRP A 392 -11.29 -2.51 -35.46
CA TRP A 392 -12.74 -2.51 -35.32
C TRP A 392 -13.14 -3.20 -34.01
N VAL A 393 -14.24 -2.75 -33.40
CA VAL A 393 -14.78 -3.30 -32.15
C VAL A 393 -16.30 -3.47 -32.30
N THR A 394 -16.78 -4.70 -32.19
CA THR A 394 -18.22 -5.03 -32.27
C THR A 394 -18.93 -4.68 -30.95
N ILE A 395 -19.88 -3.74 -31.01
CA ILE A 395 -20.80 -3.49 -29.89
C ILE A 395 -21.95 -4.50 -29.92
N LYS A 396 -22.58 -4.75 -28.78
CA LYS A 396 -23.70 -5.70 -28.63
C LYS A 396 -24.91 -5.07 -27.95
N ASN A 397 -26.11 -5.56 -28.26
CA ASN A 397 -27.36 -5.09 -27.66
C ASN A 397 -27.45 -5.50 -26.17
N ALA A 398 -27.32 -4.54 -25.25
CA ALA A 398 -27.33 -4.83 -23.81
C ALA A 398 -28.69 -5.33 -23.27
N ASN A 399 -29.76 -5.25 -24.06
CA ASN A 399 -31.09 -5.72 -23.68
C ASN A 399 -31.31 -7.23 -23.93
N ASP A 400 -30.37 -7.90 -24.62
CA ASP A 400 -30.47 -9.35 -24.90
C ASP A 400 -30.01 -10.19 -23.70
N TRP A 401 -30.85 -11.14 -23.27
CA TRP A 401 -30.51 -12.05 -22.18
C TRP A 401 -29.64 -13.23 -22.67
N GLY A 402 -28.52 -13.49 -21.98
CA GLY A 402 -27.61 -14.60 -22.32
C GLY A 402 -26.42 -14.13 -23.16
N ASN A 403 -26.31 -14.60 -24.41
CA ASN A 403 -25.27 -14.16 -25.34
C ASN A 403 -25.80 -13.02 -26.22
N PRO A 404 -25.38 -11.75 -26.02
CA PRO A 404 -26.05 -10.62 -26.66
C PRO A 404 -25.72 -10.51 -28.15
N SER A 405 -26.70 -10.08 -28.96
CA SER A 405 -26.54 -9.97 -30.40
C SER A 405 -25.66 -8.78 -30.82
N PRO A 406 -24.93 -8.85 -31.95
CA PRO A 406 -24.19 -7.71 -32.48
C PRO A 406 -25.12 -6.53 -32.79
N ALA A 407 -24.69 -5.33 -32.42
CA ALA A 407 -25.41 -4.07 -32.60
C ALA A 407 -24.64 -3.08 -33.51
N GLY A 408 -23.71 -3.59 -34.32
CA GLY A 408 -22.83 -2.84 -35.20
C GLY A 408 -21.36 -2.86 -34.76
N ASP A 409 -20.49 -2.26 -35.56
CA ASP A 409 -19.04 -2.19 -35.33
C ASP A 409 -18.55 -0.73 -35.28
N LEU A 410 -17.56 -0.45 -34.43
CA LEU A 410 -16.93 0.86 -34.28
C LEU A 410 -15.45 0.80 -34.68
N HIS A 411 -14.96 1.74 -35.50
CA HIS A 411 -13.54 1.89 -35.83
C HIS A 411 -12.86 2.83 -34.84
N ILE A 412 -11.91 2.30 -34.07
CA ILE A 412 -11.24 3.05 -33.01
C ILE A 412 -9.73 2.79 -33.06
N VAL A 413 -8.95 3.86 -33.08
CA VAL A 413 -7.49 3.79 -32.85
C VAL A 413 -7.20 4.18 -31.40
N PHE A 414 -6.61 3.23 -30.68
CA PHE A 414 -6.16 3.35 -29.30
C PHE A 414 -4.67 3.72 -29.32
N GLU A 415 -4.28 4.75 -28.56
CA GLU A 415 -2.89 5.19 -28.44
C GLU A 415 -2.60 5.63 -27.01
N PHE A 416 -1.53 5.10 -26.40
CA PHE A 416 -1.18 5.32 -25.00
C PHE A 416 0.24 5.84 -24.81
N GLU A 417 0.38 6.91 -24.02
CA GLU A 417 1.66 7.51 -23.64
C GLU A 417 1.82 7.52 -22.11
N GLY A 418 2.91 6.93 -21.59
CA GLY A 418 3.24 6.94 -20.16
C GLY A 418 4.38 7.92 -19.82
N PRO A 419 4.55 8.28 -18.54
CA PRO A 419 5.83 8.79 -18.03
C PRO A 419 6.92 7.72 -18.19
N MET A 420 8.12 8.14 -18.61
CA MET A 420 9.27 7.23 -18.79
C MET A 420 9.58 6.44 -17.50
N GLY A 421 9.63 5.11 -17.59
CA GLY A 421 9.96 4.25 -16.45
C GLY A 421 8.80 3.97 -15.48
N VAL A 422 7.55 4.22 -15.89
CA VAL A 422 6.35 3.82 -15.15
C VAL A 422 5.58 2.78 -15.96
N ALA A 423 5.31 1.62 -15.35
CA ALA A 423 4.52 0.54 -15.96
C ALA A 423 3.01 0.79 -15.80
N TYR A 424 2.20 0.29 -16.74
CA TYR A 424 0.73 0.42 -16.69
C TYR A 424 0.02 -0.92 -16.97
N PRO A 425 -1.08 -1.24 -16.25
CA PRO A 425 -1.69 -0.48 -15.16
C PRO A 425 -0.82 -0.47 -13.89
N GLN A 426 -0.94 0.57 -13.07
CA GLN A 426 -0.26 0.65 -11.76
C GLN A 426 -1.16 0.11 -10.64
N ASP A 427 -0.57 -0.40 -9.55
CA ASP A 427 -1.31 -0.77 -8.32
C ASP A 427 -2.45 -1.79 -8.57
N GLN A 428 -2.16 -2.70 -9.50
CA GLN A 428 -2.94 -3.89 -9.85
C GLN A 428 -2.02 -5.12 -9.76
N PRO A 429 -1.76 -5.67 -8.56
CA PRO A 429 -0.78 -6.75 -8.39
C PRO A 429 -1.14 -8.05 -9.12
N THR A 430 -2.42 -8.23 -9.47
CA THR A 430 -2.94 -9.43 -10.16
C THR A 430 -2.95 -9.30 -11.69
N VAL A 431 -2.27 -8.30 -12.27
CA VAL A 431 -2.40 -7.92 -13.68
C VAL A 431 -1.04 -7.56 -14.29
N ASP A 432 -0.73 -8.14 -15.46
CA ASP A 432 0.40 -7.74 -16.31
C ASP A 432 0.49 -6.22 -16.46
N SER A 433 1.62 -5.62 -16.09
CA SER A 433 1.92 -4.21 -16.36
C SER A 433 3.09 -4.05 -17.34
N PHE A 434 3.09 -2.97 -18.12
CA PHE A 434 4.06 -2.75 -19.20
C PHE A 434 4.64 -1.34 -19.14
N ASP A 435 5.96 -1.21 -19.14
CA ASP A 435 6.68 0.08 -19.14
C ASP A 435 7.01 0.58 -20.57
N GLU A 436 7.34 1.87 -20.69
CA GLU A 436 7.67 2.51 -21.98
C GLU A 436 8.95 1.94 -22.63
N ARG A 437 9.92 1.48 -21.83
CA ARG A 437 11.19 0.93 -22.32
C ARG A 437 11.01 -0.49 -22.84
N GLU A 438 10.27 -1.33 -22.12
CA GLU A 438 9.86 -2.66 -22.55
C GLU A 438 9.08 -2.57 -23.87
N ARG A 439 8.11 -1.66 -23.97
CA ARG A 439 7.38 -1.40 -25.20
C ARG A 439 8.31 -1.02 -26.36
N ILE A 440 9.24 -0.08 -26.14
CA ILE A 440 10.21 0.33 -27.17
C ILE A 440 11.12 -0.85 -27.58
N GLN A 441 11.56 -1.68 -26.63
CA GLN A 441 12.36 -2.88 -26.91
C GLN A 441 11.55 -3.94 -27.68
N ILE A 442 10.29 -4.18 -27.30
CA ILE A 442 9.37 -5.08 -27.99
C ILE A 442 9.12 -4.59 -29.42
N LEU A 443 8.87 -3.29 -29.63
CA LEU A 443 8.68 -2.70 -30.96
C LEU A 443 9.94 -2.85 -31.81
N GLN A 444 11.13 -2.53 -31.28
CA GLN A 444 12.41 -2.72 -31.98
C GLN A 444 12.65 -4.20 -32.31
N ALA A 445 12.43 -5.12 -31.37
CA ALA A 445 12.56 -6.56 -31.59
C ALA A 445 11.52 -7.12 -32.56
N THR A 446 10.31 -6.56 -32.62
CA THR A 446 9.28 -6.95 -33.60
C THR A 446 9.65 -6.44 -35.00
N MET A 447 10.09 -5.18 -35.15
CA MET A 447 10.58 -4.67 -36.43
C MET A 447 11.76 -5.48 -36.95
N LEU A 448 12.72 -5.83 -36.08
CA LEU A 448 13.84 -6.72 -36.43
C LEU A 448 13.35 -8.11 -36.85
N LYS A 449 12.36 -8.70 -36.14
CA LYS A 449 11.77 -10.01 -36.50
C LYS A 449 10.92 -9.99 -37.77
N GLU A 450 10.33 -8.85 -38.13
CA GLU A 450 9.61 -8.66 -39.38
C GLU A 450 10.59 -8.50 -40.55
N GLU A 451 11.64 -7.71 -40.37
CA GLU A 451 12.79 -7.67 -41.29
C GLU A 451 13.45 -9.04 -41.47
N GLU A 452 13.64 -9.81 -40.39
CA GLU A 452 14.20 -11.17 -40.43
C GLU A 452 13.23 -12.15 -41.09
N LYS A 453 11.91 -12.03 -40.88
CA LYS A 453 10.91 -12.84 -41.60
C LYS A 453 10.89 -12.56 -43.09
N ASP A 454 11.02 -11.30 -43.51
CA ASP A 454 11.06 -10.95 -44.92
C ASP A 454 12.37 -11.38 -45.57
N LYS A 455 13.49 -11.41 -44.83
CA LYS A 455 14.75 -12.03 -45.26
C LYS A 455 14.68 -13.57 -45.27
N ALA A 456 13.99 -14.20 -44.31
CA ALA A 456 13.84 -15.66 -44.22
C ALA A 456 12.97 -16.23 -45.36
N LYS A 457 11.95 -15.49 -45.82
CA LYS A 457 11.18 -15.82 -47.04
C LYS A 457 12.04 -15.88 -48.31
N GLU A 458 13.22 -15.28 -48.33
CA GLU A 458 14.20 -15.39 -49.42
C GLU A 458 15.25 -16.50 -49.19
N GLY A 459 15.21 -17.21 -48.04
CA GLY A 459 16.26 -18.13 -47.61
C GLY A 459 15.84 -19.59 -47.34
N GLU A 460 14.56 -19.93 -47.26
CA GLU A 460 14.06 -21.27 -46.89
C GLU A 460 14.09 -22.31 -48.05
N GLU A 461 15.26 -22.52 -48.67
CA GLU A 461 15.62 -23.76 -49.39
C GLU A 461 17.04 -24.23 -48.96
N GLY A 462 17.18 -24.94 -47.83
CA GLY A 462 18.52 -25.39 -47.38
C GLY A 462 18.66 -26.16 -46.05
N GLU A 463 18.17 -27.40 -46.00
CA GLU A 463 18.61 -28.57 -45.18
C GLU A 463 18.79 -28.50 -43.63
N GLU A 464 18.57 -29.65 -42.98
CA GLU A 464 18.69 -29.88 -41.51
C GLU A 464 19.99 -30.62 -41.12
N GLY A 465 20.44 -30.51 -39.85
CA GLY A 465 21.03 -31.67 -39.14
C GLY A 465 22.23 -31.52 -38.17
N GLN A 466 21.97 -31.71 -36.85
CA GLN A 466 22.73 -32.55 -35.86
C GLN A 466 24.19 -32.12 -35.43
N ILE A 467 24.80 -32.42 -34.25
CA ILE A 467 24.43 -33.09 -32.95
C ILE A 467 25.42 -32.77 -31.76
N GLU A 468 24.91 -32.70 -30.51
CA GLU A 468 25.37 -32.95 -29.09
C GLU A 468 26.82 -32.82 -28.42
N LYS A 469 26.83 -32.22 -27.18
CA LYS A 469 27.34 -32.62 -25.79
C LYS A 469 28.83 -32.78 -25.29
N ALA A 470 29.08 -32.43 -23.99
CA ALA A 470 30.05 -33.01 -22.98
C ALA A 470 29.89 -32.47 -21.49
N THR A 471 30.37 -33.15 -20.40
CA THR A 471 29.96 -33.07 -18.92
C THR A 471 31.12 -33.41 -17.88
N MET A 472 31.10 -33.42 -16.49
CA MET A 472 30.37 -32.86 -15.28
C MET A 472 31.04 -33.34 -13.91
N ALA A 473 30.92 -32.65 -12.71
CA ALA A 473 31.50 -32.99 -11.33
C ALA A 473 31.04 -32.00 -10.17
N THR A 474 31.28 -31.99 -8.80
CA THR A 474 31.53 -32.86 -7.54
C THR A 474 31.85 -31.92 -6.29
N ASP A 475 31.83 -32.13 -4.92
CA ASP A 475 31.26 -33.03 -3.84
C ASP A 475 31.62 -32.53 -2.34
N ILE A 476 30.92 -32.99 -1.24
CA ILE A 476 31.35 -33.22 0.22
C ILE A 476 31.53 -32.06 1.32
N LEU A 477 31.48 -32.14 2.71
CA LEU A 477 30.70 -32.76 3.89
C LEU A 477 31.12 -32.17 5.34
N ALA A 478 30.42 -32.54 6.47
CA ALA A 478 30.76 -32.50 7.97
C ALA A 478 30.46 -31.22 8.87
N GLU A 479 30.39 -31.12 10.25
CA GLU A 479 30.54 -31.96 11.52
C GLU A 479 29.94 -31.24 12.84
N ALA A 480 29.83 -31.81 14.09
CA ALA A 480 29.11 -31.21 15.30
C ALA A 480 29.43 -31.66 16.81
N GLY A 481 28.84 -31.02 17.88
CA GLY A 481 28.88 -31.31 19.39
C GLY A 481 28.23 -30.18 20.30
N ASP A 482 28.01 -30.11 21.66
CA ASP A 482 28.10 -30.92 22.95
C ASP A 482 27.25 -30.24 24.15
N SER A 483 27.40 -30.55 25.48
CA SER A 483 26.34 -30.43 26.56
C SER A 483 26.71 -30.19 28.10
N GLY A 484 25.74 -29.94 29.04
CA GLY A 484 25.88 -29.90 30.56
C GLY A 484 24.66 -29.36 31.46
N PRO A 485 24.33 -29.84 32.73
CA PRO A 485 23.07 -29.56 33.56
C PRO A 485 23.26 -29.16 35.10
N LYS A 486 22.37 -29.13 36.15
CA LYS A 486 20.92 -28.82 36.64
C LYS A 486 20.81 -29.17 38.19
N LYS A 487 19.84 -28.96 39.16
CA LYS A 487 18.63 -28.11 39.57
C LYS A 487 18.10 -28.53 41.03
N SER A 488 17.26 -27.76 41.81
CA SER A 488 16.44 -28.04 43.11
C SER A 488 16.87 -27.31 44.44
N THR A 489 16.18 -27.10 45.64
CA THR A 489 14.79 -27.11 46.30
C THR A 489 14.87 -26.85 47.87
N GLU A 490 13.91 -26.23 48.65
CA GLU A 490 14.02 -26.11 50.17
C GLU A 490 12.83 -25.99 51.26
N PHE A 491 11.51 -25.76 51.03
CA PHE A 491 10.44 -25.41 52.05
C PHE A 491 9.14 -26.33 52.13
N SER A 492 7.92 -25.75 52.28
CA SER A 492 6.70 -26.26 53.01
C SER A 492 5.63 -27.01 52.17
N ASP A 493 5.55 -28.33 52.33
CA ASP A 493 4.77 -29.25 51.49
C ASP A 493 3.25 -28.96 51.40
N ALA A 494 2.56 -28.85 52.53
CA ALA A 494 1.09 -28.90 52.58
C ALA A 494 0.42 -27.64 52.01
N GLU A 495 1.13 -26.51 52.03
CA GLU A 495 0.66 -25.23 51.49
C GLU A 495 0.89 -25.19 49.96
N ILE A 496 2.00 -25.78 49.50
CA ILE A 496 2.31 -25.99 48.09
C ILE A 496 1.30 -26.94 47.45
N GLU A 497 0.96 -28.07 48.09
CA GLU A 497 -0.03 -29.02 47.57
C GLU A 497 -1.42 -28.39 47.44
N ALA A 498 -1.81 -27.53 48.38
CA ALA A 498 -3.09 -26.82 48.33
C ALA A 498 -3.13 -25.78 47.20
N ALA A 499 -2.04 -25.04 46.97
CA ALA A 499 -1.95 -24.07 45.88
C ALA A 499 -1.88 -24.76 44.50
N PHE A 500 -1.14 -25.85 44.36
CA PHE A 500 -1.05 -26.62 43.12
C PHE A 500 -2.42 -27.13 42.66
N ARG A 501 -3.18 -27.76 43.57
CA ARG A 501 -4.54 -28.28 43.33
C ARG A 501 -5.61 -27.19 43.05
N PHE A 502 -5.26 -25.91 43.15
CA PHE A 502 -6.12 -24.78 42.77
C PHE A 502 -5.80 -24.28 41.34
N ILE A 503 -4.60 -24.56 40.84
CA ILE A 503 -4.09 -24.12 39.53
C ILE A 503 -4.23 -25.22 38.47
N ASP A 504 -4.05 -26.49 38.86
CA ASP A 504 -4.37 -27.69 38.08
C ASP A 504 -5.90 -27.81 37.93
N LEU A 505 -6.42 -27.25 36.83
CA LEU A 505 -7.85 -27.08 36.55
C LEU A 505 -8.46 -28.32 35.90
N ASP A 506 -7.71 -29.00 35.03
CA ASP A 506 -8.16 -30.24 34.38
C ASP A 506 -7.89 -31.52 35.21
N LYS A 507 -7.00 -31.43 36.22
CA LYS A 507 -6.60 -32.48 37.17
C LYS A 507 -5.66 -33.53 36.58
N ASN A 508 -4.82 -33.13 35.61
CA ASN A 508 -3.80 -33.97 35.02
C ASN A 508 -2.56 -34.17 35.93
N GLY A 509 -2.34 -33.33 36.94
CA GLY A 509 -1.22 -33.41 37.88
C GLY A 509 0.02 -32.57 37.52
N PHE A 510 -0.10 -31.71 36.51
CA PHE A 510 0.87 -30.71 36.04
C PHE A 510 0.15 -29.35 35.96
N ILE A 511 0.91 -28.27 35.76
CA ILE A 511 0.36 -26.94 35.48
C ILE A 511 0.87 -26.48 34.11
N GLY A 512 -0.03 -26.24 33.18
CA GLY A 512 0.27 -25.82 31.80
C GLY A 512 0.18 -24.31 31.55
N ALA A 513 0.71 -23.88 30.41
CA ALA A 513 0.66 -22.49 29.94
C ALA A 513 -0.78 -21.94 29.83
N ALA A 514 -1.76 -22.78 29.54
CA ALA A 514 -3.17 -22.39 29.49
C ALA A 514 -3.72 -22.00 30.88
N GLU A 515 -3.27 -22.65 31.93
CA GLU A 515 -3.81 -22.52 33.29
C GLU A 515 -3.17 -21.34 34.04
N ILE A 516 -1.85 -21.18 33.90
CA ILE A 516 -1.13 -19.98 34.34
C ILE A 516 -1.75 -18.73 33.70
N ARG A 517 -1.99 -18.78 32.38
CA ARG A 517 -2.65 -17.70 31.65
C ARG A 517 -4.09 -17.48 32.11
N HIS A 518 -4.88 -18.54 32.33
CA HIS A 518 -6.26 -18.42 32.80
C HIS A 518 -6.34 -17.69 34.15
N ILE A 519 -5.43 -17.99 35.08
CA ILE A 519 -5.39 -17.32 36.39
C ILE A 519 -4.96 -15.86 36.25
N LEU A 520 -3.92 -15.55 35.45
CA LEU A 520 -3.45 -14.17 35.28
C LEU A 520 -4.49 -13.29 34.58
N ILE A 521 -5.22 -13.83 33.58
CA ILE A 521 -6.38 -13.16 32.97
C ILE A 521 -7.51 -12.96 34.00
N CYS A 522 -7.81 -13.95 34.83
CA CYS A 522 -8.78 -13.83 35.92
C CYS A 522 -8.36 -12.83 37.02
N MET A 523 -7.07 -12.52 37.13
CA MET A 523 -6.54 -11.46 37.99
C MET A 523 -6.50 -10.07 37.31
N GLY A 524 -6.83 -9.99 36.03
CA GLY A 524 -6.96 -8.74 35.27
C GLY A 524 -5.70 -8.29 34.53
N GLU A 525 -4.65 -9.12 34.47
CA GLU A 525 -3.39 -8.82 33.78
C GLU A 525 -3.39 -9.38 32.35
N LEU A 526 -2.74 -8.67 31.41
CA LEU A 526 -2.51 -9.12 30.04
C LEU A 526 -1.08 -9.65 29.92
N ILE A 527 -0.94 -10.95 29.64
CA ILE A 527 0.36 -11.62 29.51
C ILE A 527 0.47 -12.37 28.17
N THR A 528 1.63 -12.24 27.52
CA THR A 528 1.91 -12.86 26.20
C THR A 528 2.42 -14.29 26.31
N ASP A 529 2.39 -15.02 25.19
CA ASP A 529 2.86 -16.40 25.10
C ASP A 529 4.33 -16.53 25.50
N GLU A 530 5.20 -15.64 25.00
CA GLU A 530 6.61 -15.60 25.42
C GLU A 530 6.79 -15.32 26.91
N GLU A 531 5.89 -14.56 27.54
CA GLU A 531 5.96 -14.25 28.98
C GLU A 531 5.49 -15.43 29.84
N VAL A 532 4.47 -16.17 29.41
CA VAL A 532 4.06 -17.43 30.04
C VAL A 532 5.12 -18.53 29.82
N ASP A 533 5.66 -18.67 28.60
CA ASP A 533 6.75 -19.59 28.29
C ASP A 533 8.05 -19.21 29.04
N MET A 534 8.30 -17.91 29.30
CA MET A 534 9.39 -17.47 30.19
C MET A 534 9.10 -17.78 31.66
N MET A 535 7.88 -17.61 32.16
CA MET A 535 7.53 -17.98 33.54
C MET A 535 7.68 -19.49 33.75
N ILE A 536 7.17 -20.32 32.83
CA ILE A 536 7.39 -21.77 32.84
C ILE A 536 8.87 -22.09 32.73
N GLY A 537 9.60 -21.49 31.78
CA GLY A 537 11.03 -21.72 31.58
C GLY A 537 11.96 -21.25 32.72
N MET A 538 11.44 -20.52 33.71
CA MET A 538 12.13 -20.22 34.98
C MET A 538 11.90 -21.27 36.08
N ILE A 539 10.96 -22.21 35.87
CA ILE A 539 10.44 -23.17 36.86
C ILE A 539 10.68 -24.62 36.42
N ASP A 540 10.25 -24.92 35.18
CA ASP A 540 10.56 -26.15 34.46
C ASP A 540 12.08 -26.31 34.42
N GLY A 541 12.56 -27.41 35.00
CA GLY A 541 13.97 -27.72 35.01
C GLY A 541 14.27 -29.17 34.72
N ASP A 542 13.34 -29.97 34.20
CA ASP A 542 13.69 -31.19 33.45
C ASP A 542 13.49 -31.03 31.92
N GLY A 543 12.65 -30.08 31.51
CA GLY A 543 12.49 -29.56 30.14
C GLY A 543 11.27 -30.14 29.42
N ASP A 544 10.16 -30.38 30.12
CA ASP A 544 8.95 -30.98 29.53
C ASP A 544 7.91 -29.96 29.02
N GLY A 545 8.11 -28.67 29.32
CA GLY A 545 7.22 -27.56 28.91
C GLY A 545 6.00 -27.35 29.81
N GLN A 546 5.93 -28.03 30.95
CA GLN A 546 4.89 -27.87 31.96
C GLN A 546 5.54 -27.65 33.34
N VAL A 547 4.74 -27.39 34.36
CA VAL A 547 5.23 -27.29 35.74
C VAL A 547 4.67 -28.46 36.54
N SER A 548 5.48 -29.50 36.74
CA SER A 548 5.11 -30.64 37.58
C SER A 548 4.93 -30.22 39.05
N TYR A 549 4.23 -31.01 39.86
CA TYR A 549 4.11 -30.74 41.30
C TYR A 549 5.47 -30.56 42.00
N ARG A 550 6.51 -31.31 41.56
CA ARG A 550 7.87 -31.20 42.08
C ARG A 550 8.56 -29.87 41.73
N GLU A 551 8.14 -29.24 40.65
CA GLU A 551 8.73 -28.00 40.13
C GLU A 551 7.99 -26.76 40.62
N PHE A 552 6.68 -26.84 40.72
CA PHE A 552 5.91 -25.92 41.54
C PHE A 552 6.43 -25.91 42.98
N TYR A 553 6.68 -27.09 43.56
CA TYR A 553 7.41 -27.22 44.82
C TYR A 553 8.78 -26.53 44.73
N SER A 554 9.63 -26.83 43.76
CA SER A 554 10.98 -26.21 43.65
C SER A 554 10.97 -24.68 43.49
N LEU A 555 9.99 -24.08 42.81
CA LEU A 555 9.82 -22.62 42.72
C LEU A 555 9.41 -22.06 44.08
N VAL A 556 8.29 -22.56 44.60
CA VAL A 556 7.62 -22.00 45.77
C VAL A 556 8.45 -22.23 47.04
N THR A 557 9.48 -23.09 46.97
CA THR A 557 10.34 -23.42 48.10
C THR A 557 11.61 -22.59 48.32
N ASP A 558 12.10 -21.77 47.39
CA ASP A 558 13.44 -21.18 47.58
C ASP A 558 13.44 -19.98 48.55
N PRO A 559 14.38 -19.88 49.52
CA PRO A 559 14.31 -18.92 50.62
C PRO A 559 14.69 -17.47 50.31
N ASP A 560 15.30 -17.17 49.15
CA ASP A 560 15.64 -15.78 48.77
C ASP A 560 15.72 -15.59 47.25
N PRO A 561 14.64 -15.11 46.58
CA PRO A 561 14.63 -14.82 45.15
C PRO A 561 15.55 -13.64 44.74
N SER A 562 16.29 -13.03 45.67
CA SER A 562 17.32 -12.03 45.40
C SER A 562 18.75 -12.62 45.37
N ARG A 563 18.93 -13.92 45.63
CA ARG A 563 20.28 -14.52 45.68
C ARG A 563 20.98 -14.61 44.33
N PRO A 564 22.32 -14.48 44.27
CA PRO A 564 23.03 -14.38 42.99
C PRO A 564 23.00 -15.62 42.09
N ASP A 565 22.69 -16.81 42.60
CA ASP A 565 22.75 -18.07 41.83
C ASP A 565 21.39 -18.55 41.31
N PHE A 566 20.28 -17.90 41.70
CA PHE A 566 18.96 -18.26 41.18
C PHE A 566 18.85 -17.87 39.69
N GLY A 567 18.52 -18.84 38.83
CA GLY A 567 18.36 -18.64 37.39
C GLY A 567 19.64 -18.44 36.57
N LYS A 568 20.85 -18.83 37.04
CA LYS A 568 22.11 -18.55 36.33
C LYS A 568 22.75 -19.69 35.52
N GLN A 569 22.01 -20.18 34.53
CA GLN A 569 22.55 -20.26 33.17
C GLN A 569 21.51 -19.62 32.22
N ASN A 570 21.95 -18.68 31.37
CA ASN A 570 21.13 -17.84 30.48
C ASN A 570 20.43 -16.58 31.07
N VAL A 571 21.07 -15.89 32.03
CA VAL A 571 20.67 -14.52 32.43
C VAL A 571 21.82 -13.52 32.25
N THR A 572 21.98 -13.04 31.01
CA THR A 572 22.72 -11.80 30.68
C THR A 572 21.82 -10.72 30.07
N ASP A 573 20.78 -11.12 29.34
CA ASP A 573 20.03 -10.19 28.47
C ASP A 573 18.71 -9.70 29.11
N ALA A 574 18.15 -10.48 30.04
CA ALA A 574 16.82 -10.25 30.63
C ALA A 574 16.68 -9.00 31.56
N LYS A 575 17.73 -8.20 31.74
CA LYS A 575 17.68 -6.94 32.54
C LYS A 575 17.73 -5.65 31.71
N GLN A 576 17.55 -5.74 30.39
CA GLN A 576 17.36 -4.58 29.51
C GLN A 576 15.92 -4.44 28.97
N VAL A 577 15.02 -5.40 29.25
CA VAL A 577 13.68 -5.49 28.65
C VAL A 577 12.57 -4.76 29.43
N ALA A 578 12.81 -4.38 30.70
CA ALA A 578 11.87 -3.60 31.53
C ALA A 578 11.68 -2.12 31.07
N GLY A 579 12.11 -1.80 29.85
CA GLY A 579 11.94 -0.53 29.15
C GLY A 579 11.62 -0.76 27.68
N GLY A 580 10.60 -1.59 27.40
CA GLY A 580 10.19 -1.95 26.04
C GLY A 580 9.82 -0.73 25.19
N ASN A 581 10.41 -0.62 24.00
CA ASN A 581 10.02 0.39 23.00
C ASN A 581 8.68 0.01 22.36
N ALA A 582 7.88 1.01 21.99
CA ALA A 582 6.59 0.80 21.31
C ALA A 582 6.66 -0.06 20.03
N ALA A 583 7.83 -0.16 19.40
CA ALA A 583 8.07 -1.02 18.24
C ALA A 583 7.69 -2.50 18.47
N SER A 584 7.97 -3.08 19.65
CA SER A 584 7.64 -4.49 19.90
C SER A 584 6.15 -4.74 20.17
N MET A 585 5.37 -3.71 20.51
CA MET A 585 3.91 -3.77 20.55
C MET A 585 3.32 -3.69 19.13
N HIS A 586 3.86 -2.80 18.29
CA HIS A 586 3.46 -2.64 16.90
C HIS A 586 3.62 -3.94 16.10
N GLU A 587 4.79 -4.57 16.20
CA GLU A 587 5.14 -5.81 15.49
C GLU A 587 4.18 -6.96 15.88
N ARG A 588 3.99 -7.20 17.18
CA ARG A 588 3.00 -8.17 17.72
C ARG A 588 1.56 -7.90 17.26
N GLN A 589 1.13 -6.63 17.19
CA GLN A 589 -0.23 -6.28 16.79
C GLN A 589 -0.46 -6.39 15.27
N LYS A 590 0.61 -6.20 14.47
CA LYS A 590 0.62 -6.47 13.03
C LYS A 590 0.54 -7.97 12.74
N GLU A 591 1.35 -8.80 13.42
CA GLU A 591 1.30 -10.27 13.31
C GLU A 591 -0.10 -10.81 13.65
N MET A 592 -0.71 -10.32 14.73
CA MET A 592 -2.05 -10.74 15.16
C MET A 592 -3.11 -10.50 14.09
N MET A 593 -3.22 -9.27 13.55
CA MET A 593 -4.25 -8.98 12.54
C MET A 593 -3.98 -9.63 11.18
N ASN A 594 -2.72 -9.81 10.78
CA ASN A 594 -2.38 -10.60 9.59
C ASN A 594 -2.87 -12.06 9.73
N ARG A 595 -2.69 -12.67 10.90
CA ARG A 595 -3.18 -14.03 11.21
C ARG A 595 -4.71 -14.11 11.14
N GLU A 596 -5.41 -13.08 11.60
CA GLU A 596 -6.88 -13.04 11.53
C GLU A 596 -7.41 -12.86 10.11
N GLU A 597 -6.79 -12.00 9.28
CA GLU A 597 -7.20 -11.85 7.88
C GLU A 597 -6.91 -13.13 7.07
N LYS A 598 -5.73 -13.75 7.25
CA LYS A 598 -5.37 -15.05 6.64
C LYS A 598 -6.39 -16.13 6.97
N ARG A 599 -6.77 -16.28 8.25
CA ARG A 599 -7.84 -17.20 8.71
C ARG A 599 -9.19 -16.88 8.06
N ARG A 600 -9.58 -15.60 7.96
CA ARG A 600 -10.87 -15.18 7.38
C ARG A 600 -10.95 -15.49 5.88
N MET A 601 -9.88 -15.23 5.13
CA MET A 601 -9.81 -15.48 3.69
C MET A 601 -9.78 -16.98 3.38
N LEU A 602 -9.09 -17.79 4.19
CA LEU A 602 -9.08 -19.25 4.04
C LEU A 602 -10.46 -19.88 4.28
N ASN A 603 -11.17 -19.48 5.35
CA ASN A 603 -12.54 -19.96 5.61
C ASN A 603 -13.47 -19.69 4.42
N MET A 604 -13.45 -18.45 3.91
CA MET A 604 -14.25 -18.03 2.75
C MET A 604 -13.93 -18.88 1.52
N PHE A 605 -12.64 -19.13 1.24
CA PHE A 605 -12.20 -19.96 0.12
C PHE A 605 -12.62 -21.43 0.23
N VAL A 606 -12.61 -22.00 1.43
CA VAL A 606 -13.11 -23.37 1.70
C VAL A 606 -14.62 -23.44 1.49
N GLU A 607 -15.38 -22.45 1.98
CA GLU A 607 -16.84 -22.37 1.83
C GLU A 607 -17.27 -22.15 0.37
N ASP A 608 -16.70 -21.16 -0.33
CA ASP A 608 -17.07 -20.76 -1.70
C ASP A 608 -16.84 -21.88 -2.73
N ASN A 609 -15.77 -22.66 -2.56
CA ASN A 609 -15.39 -23.74 -3.49
C ASN A 609 -15.82 -25.13 -2.97
N GLY A 610 -16.44 -25.22 -1.79
CA GLY A 610 -16.94 -26.47 -1.21
C GLY A 610 -15.85 -27.51 -0.91
N LEU A 611 -14.63 -27.07 -0.56
CA LEU A 611 -13.46 -27.94 -0.42
C LEU A 611 -13.61 -28.91 0.76
N GLY A 612 -13.57 -30.21 0.48
CA GLY A 612 -13.53 -31.27 1.47
C GLY A 612 -12.16 -31.92 1.59
N GLN A 613 -12.10 -32.99 2.39
CA GLN A 613 -10.89 -33.79 2.57
C GLN A 613 -10.37 -34.36 1.23
N GLY A 614 -11.27 -34.82 0.36
CA GLY A 614 -10.89 -35.44 -0.91
C GLY A 614 -10.24 -34.46 -1.88
N GLU A 615 -10.77 -33.24 -1.96
CA GLU A 615 -10.34 -32.20 -2.87
C GLU A 615 -8.94 -31.66 -2.50
N ILE A 616 -8.70 -31.44 -1.20
CA ILE A 616 -7.40 -30.96 -0.68
C ILE A 616 -6.33 -32.05 -0.78
N MET A 617 -6.66 -33.31 -0.47
CA MET A 617 -5.73 -34.43 -0.66
C MET A 617 -5.41 -34.65 -2.15
N PHE A 618 -6.41 -34.61 -3.03
CA PHE A 618 -6.21 -34.72 -4.48
C PHE A 618 -5.36 -33.58 -5.04
N ALA A 619 -5.53 -32.35 -4.58
CA ALA A 619 -4.70 -31.22 -4.97
C ALA A 619 -3.21 -31.46 -4.64
N PHE A 620 -2.90 -32.00 -3.46
CA PHE A 620 -1.52 -32.39 -3.11
C PHE A 620 -1.02 -33.59 -3.93
N GLU A 621 -1.86 -34.61 -4.18
CA GLU A 621 -1.51 -35.72 -5.08
C GLU A 621 -1.22 -35.24 -6.52
N GLN A 622 -1.95 -34.25 -7.05
CA GLN A 622 -1.65 -33.66 -8.35
C GLN A 622 -0.29 -32.95 -8.33
N TYR A 623 0.03 -32.20 -7.26
CA TYR A 623 1.35 -31.58 -7.10
C TYR A 623 2.46 -32.63 -7.01
N GLU A 624 2.29 -33.69 -6.23
CA GLU A 624 3.21 -34.84 -6.15
C GLU A 624 3.52 -35.42 -7.54
N ASN A 625 2.50 -35.62 -8.37
CA ASN A 625 2.63 -36.26 -9.69
C ASN A 625 3.04 -35.29 -10.83
N MET A 626 3.24 -33.99 -10.58
CA MET A 626 3.74 -33.07 -11.61
C MET A 626 5.18 -33.42 -12.04
N PRO A 627 5.55 -33.22 -13.33
CA PRO A 627 6.92 -33.42 -13.80
C PRO A 627 7.92 -32.58 -13.00
N ALA A 628 9.10 -33.15 -12.69
CA ALA A 628 10.14 -32.44 -11.94
C ALA A 628 10.61 -31.14 -12.63
N SER A 629 10.52 -31.05 -13.96
CA SER A 629 10.78 -29.83 -14.74
C SER A 629 9.71 -28.74 -14.60
N SER A 630 8.66 -28.98 -13.81
CA SER A 630 7.53 -28.08 -13.57
C SER A 630 7.32 -27.77 -12.08
N LYS A 631 8.19 -28.31 -11.21
CA LYS A 631 8.29 -27.93 -9.79
C LYS A 631 9.52 -27.06 -9.60
N LYS A 632 9.56 -26.30 -8.50
CA LYS A 632 10.78 -25.63 -8.02
C LYS A 632 11.46 -26.50 -6.96
N GLU A 633 12.74 -26.23 -6.70
CA GLU A 633 13.56 -27.03 -5.77
C GLU A 633 13.18 -26.83 -4.29
N ASP A 634 12.40 -25.80 -3.99
CA ASP A 634 11.99 -25.35 -2.65
C ASP A 634 10.53 -25.69 -2.30
N ASP A 635 9.85 -26.53 -3.11
CA ASP A 635 8.40 -26.80 -3.04
C ASP A 635 7.49 -25.56 -3.20
N SER A 636 8.01 -24.39 -3.61
CA SER A 636 7.17 -23.22 -3.87
C SER A 636 6.39 -23.35 -5.18
N ILE A 637 5.16 -22.86 -5.19
CA ILE A 637 4.28 -22.78 -6.36
C ILE A 637 3.92 -21.32 -6.66
N ASP A 638 3.50 -21.04 -7.89
CA ASP A 638 2.89 -19.77 -8.27
C ASP A 638 1.35 -19.82 -8.20
N PHE A 639 0.70 -18.66 -8.29
CA PHE A 639 -0.76 -18.55 -8.22
C PHE A 639 -1.47 -19.32 -9.36
N ASP A 640 -0.82 -19.42 -10.52
CA ASP A 640 -1.35 -20.08 -11.70
C ASP A 640 -1.36 -21.61 -11.50
N VAL A 641 -0.36 -22.15 -10.80
CA VAL A 641 -0.32 -23.55 -10.32
C VAL A 641 -1.32 -23.77 -9.19
N PHE A 642 -1.42 -22.85 -8.21
CA PHE A 642 -2.40 -22.92 -7.11
C PHE A 642 -3.84 -23.11 -7.62
N CYS A 643 -4.29 -22.27 -8.57
CA CYS A 643 -5.62 -22.37 -9.15
C CYS A 643 -5.84 -23.71 -9.89
N LYS A 644 -4.82 -24.22 -10.60
CA LYS A 644 -4.90 -25.50 -11.33
C LYS A 644 -4.99 -26.70 -10.38
N LEU A 645 -4.22 -26.71 -9.28
CA LEU A 645 -4.22 -27.81 -8.30
C LEU A 645 -5.57 -27.93 -7.57
N LEU A 646 -6.13 -26.80 -7.14
CA LEU A 646 -7.40 -26.74 -6.40
C LEU A 646 -8.63 -26.66 -7.32
N GLN A 647 -8.44 -26.63 -8.65
CA GLN A 647 -9.48 -26.58 -9.69
C GLN A 647 -10.43 -25.37 -9.56
N VAL A 648 -9.90 -24.24 -9.10
CA VAL A 648 -10.65 -22.98 -8.90
C VAL A 648 -10.38 -21.98 -10.03
N GLU A 649 -11.36 -21.15 -10.37
CA GLU A 649 -11.13 -20.03 -11.29
C GLU A 649 -10.27 -18.93 -10.61
N PRO A 650 -9.34 -18.29 -11.33
CA PRO A 650 -8.48 -17.25 -10.75
C PRO A 650 -9.26 -15.94 -10.51
N THR A 651 -9.59 -15.67 -9.24
CA THR A 651 -10.24 -14.42 -8.79
C THR A 651 -9.27 -13.50 -8.06
N GLY A 652 -9.62 -12.22 -7.93
CA GLY A 652 -8.81 -11.26 -7.15
C GLY A 652 -8.83 -11.58 -5.65
N GLU A 653 -9.93 -12.14 -5.16
CA GLU A 653 -10.12 -12.65 -3.80
C GLU A 653 -9.17 -13.81 -3.50
N TYR A 654 -9.03 -14.76 -4.44
CA TYR A 654 -8.16 -15.92 -4.26
C TYR A 654 -6.69 -15.54 -4.45
N HIS A 655 -6.38 -14.56 -5.30
CA HIS A 655 -5.03 -14.01 -5.38
C HIS A 655 -4.65 -13.28 -4.08
N ARG A 656 -5.56 -12.50 -3.49
CA ARG A 656 -5.35 -11.89 -2.16
C ARG A 656 -5.10 -12.94 -1.07
N LEU A 657 -5.82 -14.06 -1.10
CA LEU A 657 -5.56 -15.19 -0.21
C LEU A 657 -4.14 -15.74 -0.43
N PHE A 658 -3.73 -15.96 -1.68
CA PHE A 658 -2.38 -16.41 -2.03
C PHE A 658 -1.30 -15.44 -1.52
N THR A 659 -1.48 -14.12 -1.69
CA THR A 659 -0.54 -13.10 -1.18
C THR A 659 -0.43 -13.08 0.36
N LEU A 660 -1.43 -13.59 1.11
CA LEU A 660 -1.34 -13.73 2.57
C LEU A 660 -0.47 -14.93 3.03
N PHE A 661 0.06 -15.71 2.09
CA PHE A 661 1.10 -16.72 2.31
C PHE A 661 2.46 -16.33 1.68
N ASP A 662 2.47 -15.42 0.71
CA ASP A 662 3.66 -14.87 0.04
C ASP A 662 4.41 -13.88 0.96
N GLY A 663 5.09 -14.43 1.97
CA GLY A 663 5.65 -13.68 3.10
C GLY A 663 6.80 -12.72 2.76
N ASP A 664 7.51 -12.94 1.65
CA ASP A 664 8.54 -12.05 1.11
C ASP A 664 8.10 -11.29 -0.15
N SER A 665 6.85 -11.48 -0.60
CA SER A 665 6.26 -10.83 -1.78
C SER A 665 7.00 -11.13 -3.10
N ASN A 666 7.47 -12.38 -3.24
CA ASN A 666 8.18 -12.85 -4.42
C ASN A 666 7.26 -13.43 -5.51
N GLY A 667 5.95 -13.54 -5.24
CA GLY A 667 4.92 -14.07 -6.14
C GLY A 667 4.67 -15.57 -5.99
N THR A 668 5.17 -16.20 -4.91
CA THR A 668 5.15 -17.66 -4.74
C THR A 668 4.86 -18.07 -3.30
N VAL A 669 4.41 -19.32 -3.10
CA VAL A 669 3.96 -19.85 -1.81
C VAL A 669 4.40 -21.31 -1.64
N ASP A 670 4.85 -21.69 -0.43
CA ASP A 670 5.05 -23.10 -0.05
C ASP A 670 3.70 -23.86 -0.07
N ILE A 671 3.59 -24.85 -0.95
CA ILE A 671 2.38 -25.66 -1.10
C ILE A 671 2.02 -26.41 0.19
N LYS A 672 3.00 -26.80 1.01
CA LYS A 672 2.77 -27.55 2.25
C LYS A 672 2.16 -26.65 3.32
N GLU A 673 2.63 -25.40 3.47
CA GLU A 673 2.00 -24.43 4.38
C GLU A 673 0.56 -24.13 3.94
N MET A 674 0.32 -23.92 2.64
CA MET A 674 -1.02 -23.67 2.09
C MET A 674 -1.98 -24.85 2.35
N ILE A 675 -1.58 -26.09 2.01
CA ILE A 675 -2.41 -27.28 2.17
C ILE A 675 -2.66 -27.57 3.67
N LEU A 676 -1.65 -27.41 4.53
CA LEU A 676 -1.81 -27.55 5.99
C LEU A 676 -2.76 -26.50 6.58
N GLY A 677 -2.68 -25.26 6.08
CA GLY A 677 -3.60 -24.17 6.41
C GLY A 677 -5.06 -24.50 6.06
N LEU A 678 -5.31 -25.11 4.89
CA LEU A 678 -6.64 -25.58 4.48
C LEU A 678 -7.10 -26.79 5.31
N CYS A 679 -6.24 -27.78 5.54
CA CYS A 679 -6.54 -28.97 6.35
C CYS A 679 -6.93 -28.63 7.79
N ASN A 680 -6.44 -27.52 8.35
CA ASN A 680 -6.80 -27.09 9.70
C ASN A 680 -8.23 -26.54 9.83
N LEU A 681 -8.91 -26.21 8.73
CA LEU A 681 -10.24 -25.58 8.75
C LEU A 681 -11.39 -26.53 8.42
N ILE A 682 -11.13 -27.57 7.63
CA ILE A 682 -12.12 -28.61 7.32
C ILE A 682 -12.19 -29.69 8.43
N ASP A 683 -13.35 -30.31 8.60
CA ASP A 683 -13.53 -31.45 9.52
C ASP A 683 -12.94 -32.71 8.87
N ILE A 684 -11.81 -33.18 9.39
CA ILE A 684 -11.09 -34.38 8.94
C ILE A 684 -10.98 -35.30 10.14
N ASP A 685 -11.19 -36.60 9.92
CA ASP A 685 -10.83 -37.61 10.91
C ASP A 685 -9.37 -37.45 11.37
N LYS A 686 -9.12 -37.62 12.67
CA LYS A 686 -7.81 -37.32 13.27
C LYS A 686 -6.71 -38.24 12.76
N ASP A 687 -7.00 -39.52 12.59
CA ASP A 687 -6.01 -40.50 12.15
C ASP A 687 -5.72 -40.29 10.67
N ALA A 688 -6.76 -40.03 9.86
CA ALA A 688 -6.59 -39.62 8.46
C ALA A 688 -5.76 -38.33 8.29
N ARG A 689 -5.98 -37.31 9.15
CA ARG A 689 -5.19 -36.07 9.16
C ARG A 689 -3.73 -36.32 9.54
N CYS A 690 -3.47 -37.17 10.54
CA CYS A 690 -2.11 -37.56 10.91
C CYS A 690 -1.41 -38.26 9.75
N ASN A 691 -2.06 -39.25 9.13
CA ASN A 691 -1.49 -40.04 8.04
C ASN A 691 -1.14 -39.16 6.82
N PHE A 692 -2.02 -38.21 6.46
CA PHE A 692 -1.78 -37.30 5.34
C PHE A 692 -0.61 -36.34 5.60
N ILE A 693 -0.53 -35.73 6.80
CA ILE A 693 0.57 -34.81 7.14
C ILE A 693 1.89 -35.56 7.29
N PHE A 694 1.87 -36.79 7.81
CA PHE A 694 3.04 -37.65 7.84
C PHE A 694 3.58 -37.90 6.42
N GLN A 695 2.73 -38.35 5.50
CA GLN A 695 3.08 -38.58 4.09
C GLN A 695 3.47 -37.30 3.33
N MET A 696 2.94 -36.14 3.75
CA MET A 696 3.29 -34.85 3.16
C MET A 696 4.70 -34.39 3.54
N TYR A 697 5.19 -34.76 4.73
CA TYR A 697 6.47 -34.28 5.26
C TYR A 697 7.60 -35.31 5.24
N ASP A 698 7.32 -36.62 5.28
CA ASP A 698 8.27 -37.73 4.99
C ASP A 698 8.79 -37.60 3.54
N LYS A 699 9.85 -36.80 3.35
CA LYS A 699 10.32 -36.41 2.01
C LYS A 699 11.08 -37.52 1.29
N ASP A 700 11.71 -38.43 2.03
CA ASP A 700 12.51 -39.53 1.45
C ASP A 700 11.74 -40.85 1.34
N ARG A 701 10.55 -40.93 1.94
CA ARG A 701 9.67 -42.11 2.03
C ARG A 701 10.31 -43.24 2.83
N SER A 702 11.05 -42.88 3.87
CA SER A 702 11.58 -43.77 4.90
C SER A 702 10.46 -44.46 5.69
N GLY A 703 9.30 -43.80 5.82
CA GLY A 703 8.23 -44.21 6.74
C GLY A 703 8.41 -43.65 8.16
N PHE A 704 9.27 -42.65 8.34
CA PHE A 704 9.58 -41.97 9.59
C PHE A 704 9.59 -40.44 9.38
N LEU A 705 9.53 -39.66 10.47
CA LEU A 705 9.74 -38.21 10.44
C LEU A 705 10.98 -37.82 11.26
N SER A 706 11.89 -37.06 10.65
CA SER A 706 13.06 -36.46 11.30
C SER A 706 12.70 -35.29 12.23
N GLU A 707 13.66 -34.85 13.05
CA GLU A 707 13.51 -33.63 13.86
C GLU A 707 13.29 -32.40 12.94
N GLU A 708 14.01 -32.32 11.83
CA GLU A 708 13.91 -31.26 10.82
C GLU A 708 12.54 -31.21 10.13
N GLU A 709 11.92 -32.36 9.84
CA GLU A 709 10.57 -32.42 9.27
C GLU A 709 9.50 -32.08 10.32
N LEU A 710 9.68 -32.50 11.57
CA LEU A 710 8.82 -32.06 12.68
C LEU A 710 8.92 -30.54 12.90
N ILE A 711 10.11 -29.95 12.80
CA ILE A 711 10.30 -28.49 12.85
C ILE A 711 9.53 -27.81 11.72
N GLN A 712 9.55 -28.34 10.49
CA GLN A 712 8.77 -27.80 9.38
C GLN A 712 7.25 -27.85 9.64
N ILE A 713 6.73 -28.98 10.15
CA ILE A 713 5.31 -29.11 10.55
C ILE A 713 4.92 -28.08 11.63
N LEU A 714 5.81 -27.79 12.58
CA LEU A 714 5.56 -26.82 13.65
C LEU A 714 5.66 -25.36 13.16
N CYS A 715 6.62 -25.04 12.29
CA CYS A 715 6.71 -23.75 11.61
C CYS A 715 5.41 -23.45 10.85
N ALA A 716 4.96 -24.39 10.00
CA ALA A 716 3.80 -24.21 9.15
C ALA A 716 2.46 -24.13 9.92
N ASN A 717 2.35 -24.75 11.11
CA ASN A 717 1.16 -24.64 11.96
C ASN A 717 1.10 -23.34 12.80
N HIS A 718 2.24 -22.82 13.26
CA HIS A 718 2.29 -21.72 14.23
C HIS A 718 2.80 -20.39 13.68
N MET A 719 3.37 -20.38 12.47
CA MET A 719 4.06 -19.23 11.86
C MET A 719 5.13 -18.60 12.79
N GLN A 720 5.75 -19.42 13.65
CA GLN A 720 6.87 -19.01 14.50
C GLN A 720 8.20 -19.33 13.83
N SER A 721 9.21 -18.45 14.02
CA SER A 721 10.56 -18.71 13.50
C SER A 721 11.14 -20.03 14.05
N ALA A 722 11.95 -20.72 13.24
CA ALA A 722 12.52 -22.05 13.57
C ALA A 722 13.09 -22.13 14.99
N LYS A 723 13.85 -21.10 15.43
CA LYS A 723 14.46 -21.01 16.77
C LYS A 723 13.48 -21.07 17.94
N SER A 724 12.21 -20.70 17.73
CA SER A 724 11.14 -20.80 18.71
C SER A 724 10.56 -22.22 18.80
N VAL A 725 10.44 -22.90 17.65
CA VAL A 725 9.86 -24.25 17.56
C VAL A 725 10.87 -25.38 17.72
N GLU A 726 12.16 -25.17 17.45
CA GLU A 726 13.27 -26.14 17.68
C GLU A 726 13.21 -26.80 19.07
N ARG A 727 12.92 -26.00 20.12
CA ARG A 727 12.80 -26.51 21.50
C ARG A 727 11.54 -27.37 21.70
N LYS A 728 10.44 -26.98 21.05
CA LYS A 728 9.15 -27.68 21.10
C LYS A 728 9.25 -29.01 20.33
N ALA A 729 9.91 -29.02 19.17
CA ALA A 729 10.28 -30.23 18.42
C ALA A 729 11.12 -31.20 19.27
N LYS A 730 12.25 -30.74 19.84
CA LYS A 730 13.14 -31.57 20.68
C LYS A 730 12.44 -32.20 21.87
N THR A 731 11.52 -31.46 22.50
CA THR A 731 10.72 -31.97 23.62
C THR A 731 9.69 -32.98 23.15
N ILE A 732 9.07 -32.78 21.98
CA ILE A 732 8.17 -33.74 21.35
C ILE A 732 8.91 -35.04 20.99
N MET A 733 10.02 -34.98 20.24
CA MET A 733 10.82 -36.16 19.84
C MET A 733 11.13 -37.04 21.05
N LYS A 734 11.76 -36.44 22.07
CA LYS A 734 12.15 -37.08 23.35
C LYS A 734 10.98 -37.68 24.15
N GLN A 735 9.73 -37.27 23.89
CA GLN A 735 8.53 -37.80 24.56
C GLN A 735 7.69 -38.75 23.67
N ALA A 736 8.09 -38.94 22.42
CA ALA A 736 7.31 -39.62 21.39
C ALA A 736 8.04 -40.83 20.81
N ASP A 737 9.32 -40.67 20.46
CA ASP A 737 10.28 -41.74 20.18
C ASP A 737 10.40 -42.62 21.44
N LYS A 738 9.92 -43.87 21.34
CA LYS A 738 9.96 -44.86 22.42
C LYS A 738 10.97 -45.98 22.18
N ASP A 739 11.42 -46.18 20.95
CA ASP A 739 12.38 -47.22 20.61
C ASP A 739 13.84 -46.71 20.62
N GLY A 740 14.03 -45.39 20.61
CA GLY A 740 15.31 -44.70 20.65
C GLY A 740 15.96 -44.54 19.27
N SER A 741 15.14 -44.51 18.21
CA SER A 741 15.59 -44.35 16.82
C SER A 741 16.09 -42.95 16.49
N GLY A 742 15.57 -41.91 17.17
CA GLY A 742 15.81 -40.50 16.84
C GLY A 742 14.87 -39.93 15.76
N GLU A 743 13.93 -40.74 15.28
CA GLU A 743 12.93 -40.40 14.26
C GLU A 743 11.53 -40.78 14.82
N LEU A 744 10.43 -40.36 14.18
CA LEU A 744 9.07 -40.73 14.62
C LEU A 744 8.39 -41.65 13.63
N SER A 745 7.97 -42.83 14.09
CA SER A 745 7.03 -43.68 13.36
C SER A 745 5.64 -43.05 13.25
N LEU A 746 4.80 -43.52 12.32
CA LEU A 746 3.43 -43.03 12.16
C LEU A 746 2.59 -43.23 13.42
N GLU A 747 2.72 -44.38 14.08
CA GLU A 747 2.08 -44.70 15.36
C GLU A 747 2.53 -43.77 16.49
N GLU A 748 3.78 -43.30 16.48
CA GLU A 748 4.29 -42.33 17.46
C GLU A 748 3.82 -40.92 17.15
N PHE A 749 3.81 -40.49 15.88
CA PHE A 749 3.24 -39.21 15.46
C PHE A 749 1.74 -39.09 15.78
N GLN A 750 0.97 -40.17 15.61
CA GLN A 750 -0.42 -40.26 16.09
C GLN A 750 -0.51 -40.10 17.62
N VAL A 751 0.45 -40.62 18.39
CA VAL A 751 0.51 -40.40 19.85
C VAL A 751 0.92 -38.96 20.19
N VAL A 752 1.78 -38.30 19.40
CA VAL A 752 2.06 -36.86 19.54
C VAL A 752 0.78 -36.04 19.38
N SER A 753 0.00 -36.28 18.33
CA SER A 753 -1.21 -35.48 18.06
C SER A 753 -2.31 -35.67 19.12
N GLN A 754 -2.32 -36.81 19.82
CA GLN A 754 -3.20 -37.06 20.96
C GLN A 754 -2.71 -36.38 22.25
N LYS A 755 -1.38 -36.35 22.50
CA LYS A 755 -0.78 -35.65 23.65
C LYS A 755 -0.79 -34.12 23.50
N PHE A 756 -0.51 -33.62 22.31
CA PHE A 756 -0.24 -32.21 22.01
C PHE A 756 -1.18 -31.66 20.92
N PRO A 757 -2.51 -31.82 21.05
CA PRO A 757 -3.44 -31.51 19.96
C PRO A 757 -3.32 -30.07 19.48
N ASN A 758 -3.29 -29.08 20.37
CA ASN A 758 -3.19 -27.67 19.99
C ASN A 758 -1.82 -27.27 19.40
N ILE A 759 -0.82 -28.14 19.45
CA ILE A 759 0.53 -27.89 18.91
C ILE A 759 0.70 -28.48 17.50
N LEU A 760 -0.01 -29.55 17.14
CA LEU A 760 -0.04 -30.05 15.76
C LEU A 760 -1.30 -29.65 14.98
N PHE A 761 -2.44 -29.53 15.65
CA PHE A 761 -3.77 -29.20 15.09
C PHE A 761 -4.44 -28.12 15.96
N PRO A 762 -4.09 -26.83 15.81
CA PRO A 762 -4.70 -25.75 16.59
C PRO A 762 -6.22 -25.79 16.47
N ALA A 763 -6.91 -25.88 17.60
CA ALA A 763 -8.35 -26.12 17.60
C ALA A 763 -9.14 -24.98 16.93
N VAL A 764 -9.92 -25.32 15.90
CA VAL A 764 -10.93 -24.42 15.33
C VAL A 764 -11.90 -24.02 16.46
N PRO A 765 -12.05 -22.72 16.78
CA PRO A 765 -13.12 -22.26 17.63
C PRO A 765 -14.44 -22.61 16.93
N LYS A 766 -15.18 -23.59 17.45
CA LYS A 766 -16.55 -23.82 16.99
C LYS A 766 -17.37 -22.61 17.40
N ASP A 767 -17.81 -21.84 16.40
CA ASP A 767 -18.85 -20.82 16.57
C ASP A 767 -19.95 -21.39 17.47
N GLU A 768 -20.26 -20.71 18.58
CA GLU A 768 -21.38 -21.13 19.42
C GLU A 768 -22.64 -21.18 18.54
N PRO A 769 -23.45 -22.27 18.60
CA PRO A 769 -24.60 -22.42 17.72
C PRO A 769 -25.58 -21.27 17.98
N LYS A 770 -25.62 -20.31 17.04
CA LYS A 770 -26.13 -18.94 17.21
C LYS A 770 -27.41 -18.89 18.06
N GLY A 771 -27.23 -18.44 19.30
CA GLY A 771 -28.12 -18.70 20.44
C GLY A 771 -29.46 -17.97 20.40
N GLY A 772 -30.36 -18.40 19.51
CA GLY A 772 -31.72 -17.90 19.40
C GLY A 772 -31.86 -16.64 18.53
N ALA A 773 -33.07 -16.43 18.02
CA ALA A 773 -33.42 -15.17 17.36
C ALA A 773 -33.44 -14.02 18.39
N PRO A 774 -33.04 -12.80 18.02
CA PRO A 774 -33.11 -11.65 18.92
C PRO A 774 -34.55 -11.43 19.40
N PRO A 775 -34.76 -11.03 20.67
CA PRO A 775 -36.10 -10.77 21.19
C PRO A 775 -36.77 -9.65 20.37
N PRO A 776 -38.07 -9.76 20.06
CA PRO A 776 -38.77 -8.73 19.30
C PRO A 776 -38.73 -7.39 20.04
N PRO A 777 -38.62 -6.26 19.31
CA PRO A 777 -38.51 -4.94 19.93
C PRO A 777 -39.73 -4.64 20.82
N PRO A 778 -39.53 -3.93 21.94
CA PRO A 778 -40.63 -3.56 22.83
C PRO A 778 -41.67 -2.74 22.07
N ALA A 779 -42.95 -3.08 22.24
CA ALA A 779 -44.04 -2.35 21.60
C ALA A 779 -44.02 -0.87 22.06
N PRO A 780 -44.29 0.09 21.16
CA PRO A 780 -44.28 1.50 21.52
C PRO A 780 -45.36 1.79 22.58
N PRO A 781 -45.10 2.69 23.55
CA PRO A 781 -46.13 3.15 24.48
C PRO A 781 -47.24 3.88 23.72
N GLY A 782 -48.50 3.63 24.11
CA GLY A 782 -49.69 4.26 23.55
C GLY A 782 -50.22 5.45 24.35
#